data_AF-A0A2S6RU47-F1
#
_entry.id   AF-A0A2S6RU47-F1
#
_cell.length_a   1.000
_cell.length_b   1.000
_cell.length_c   1.000
_cell.angle_alpha   90.00
_cell.angle_beta   90.00
_cell.angle_gamma   90.00
#
_symmetry.space_group_name_H-M   'P 1'
#
loop_
_entity.id
_entity.type
_entity.pdbx_description
1 polymer ?
#
loop_
_entity_poly.entity_id
_entity_poly.type
_entity_poly.pdbx_seq_one_letter_code
_entity_poly.pdbx_strand_id
1 'polypeptide(L)'
;MCGFAGIWDLKKKLRSNELVPIVKKMRDSLISRGPDDKNIWLDKKNNFCVGHRRLSIIEISKLGLQPMISRNQRYVIAYNGEIYNYLDIKKELSNLGVIFNSNCDTEILLEAISFWGLEKALTKIAGMFSFSVWDNKVKKLFLVRDRLGIKPLYWSIQKDIMYFGSQPKSFLKCKYWKKELNIDTLLNYFQFGYIPSPSSIYESTNQLNPGCYLEINFNGKYKIKRYWDLKNKFDSKDTSSVAPNILKEEFNNLLEKVVSEHLISDVPIGCFLSGGIDSSVITLFMQKIIKDRNIKTYSVGFTDKTFFDETEYSNSIAKILKTNHVNLFLNSKEILDNIPTILNEFDEPFADSSQLPTYLLSKLMKEKVTVCLSGDGGDELFAGYNRYLFAKKIKKIFYFLPLQLRKSISNLILKLPPTGLDAFLSIFGDKFNKKINSDKLQKFAEILKIRDFNSVYNHLLSFYPKNEIPFNKDILINRKGTIEFDVDAKNYIEKMQFFDTKFYLPNDILTKVDRASMAHGLEVRVPFLDHRIVEFAFNLPQEMKIYNNQTKVILREILSKKIPKGLLNRPKMGFSVPLMDWLRGPLKEWAYDLIYNTDYDDGVIDKKSIKKTFNEHIENKRNWQNKIWTVLVYINWRKNNFN
;
A
#
# COMPACT_ATOMS: atom_id res chain seq x y z
N MET A 1 8.52 -7.63 9.64
CA MET A 1 8.50 -6.36 10.39
C MET A 1 7.76 -6.42 11.71
N CYS A 2 8.13 -5.53 12.62
CA CYS A 2 7.59 -5.49 13.97
C CYS A 2 6.13 -5.00 14.04
N GLY A 3 5.59 -4.97 15.26
CA GLY A 3 4.36 -4.29 15.60
C GLY A 3 4.49 -3.62 16.96
N PHE A 4 3.90 -2.45 17.15
CA PHE A 4 3.84 -1.80 18.45
C PHE A 4 2.46 -1.25 18.72
N ALA A 5 2.13 -1.11 20.00
CA ALA A 5 0.89 -0.52 20.47
C ALA A 5 1.12 0.11 21.84
N GLY A 6 0.48 1.24 22.11
CA GLY A 6 0.62 1.91 23.40
C GLY A 6 -0.58 2.78 23.76
N ILE A 7 -0.62 3.13 25.04
CA ILE A 7 -1.63 3.99 25.63
C ILE A 7 -0.98 5.07 26.49
N TRP A 8 -1.56 6.27 26.45
CA TRP A 8 -1.23 7.34 27.36
C TRP A 8 -2.52 7.88 27.99
N ASP A 9 -2.70 7.63 29.27
CA ASP A 9 -3.81 8.21 30.03
C ASP A 9 -3.41 9.59 30.56
N LEU A 10 -3.81 10.63 29.82
CA LEU A 10 -3.37 12.02 30.02
C LEU A 10 -3.86 12.61 31.33
N LYS A 11 -4.95 12.08 31.89
CA LYS A 11 -5.56 12.55 33.14
C LYS A 11 -5.34 11.62 34.33
N LYS A 12 -4.58 10.54 34.13
CA LYS A 12 -4.27 9.53 35.15
C LYS A 12 -5.52 8.97 35.85
N LYS A 13 -6.60 8.77 35.09
CA LYS A 13 -7.85 8.20 35.58
C LYS A 13 -7.71 6.72 35.91
N LEU A 14 -6.82 6.02 35.19
CA LEU A 14 -6.49 4.61 35.41
C LEU A 14 -5.32 4.48 36.38
N ARG A 15 -5.29 3.37 37.13
CA ARG A 15 -4.09 3.05 37.92
C ARG A 15 -2.98 2.63 36.97
N SER A 16 -1.75 3.11 37.18
CA SER A 16 -0.61 2.81 36.29
C SER A 16 -0.39 1.30 36.08
N ASN A 17 -0.64 0.49 37.11
CA ASN A 17 -0.54 -0.97 37.05
C ASN A 17 -1.61 -1.62 36.15
N GLU A 18 -2.73 -0.94 35.86
CA GLU A 18 -3.76 -1.44 34.94
C GLU A 18 -3.36 -1.30 33.47
N LEU A 19 -2.39 -0.41 33.16
CA LEU A 19 -1.97 -0.16 31.78
C LEU A 19 -1.23 -1.35 31.17
N VAL A 20 -0.43 -2.08 31.96
CA VAL A 20 0.37 -3.21 31.45
C VAL A 20 -0.50 -4.36 30.94
N PRO A 21 -1.51 -4.87 31.68
CA PRO A 21 -2.43 -5.88 31.15
C PRO A 21 -3.17 -5.43 29.89
N ILE A 22 -3.52 -4.15 29.77
CA ILE A 22 -4.19 -3.59 28.59
C ILE A 22 -3.25 -3.61 27.39
N VAL A 23 -2.08 -2.98 27.53
CA VAL A 23 -1.07 -2.91 26.47
C VAL A 23 -0.57 -4.31 26.09
N LYS A 24 -0.51 -5.26 27.03
CA LYS A 24 -0.22 -6.66 26.71
C LYS A 24 -1.23 -7.24 25.72
N LYS A 25 -2.55 -7.04 25.94
CA LYS A 25 -3.59 -7.49 25.00
C LYS A 25 -3.51 -6.79 23.65
N MET A 26 -3.27 -5.48 23.64
CA MET A 26 -3.10 -4.67 22.41
C MET A 26 -1.88 -5.11 21.60
N ARG A 27 -0.76 -5.36 22.28
CA ARG A 27 0.50 -5.83 21.68
C ARG A 27 0.37 -7.26 21.16
N ASP A 28 -0.29 -8.13 21.92
CA ASP A 28 -0.36 -9.56 21.60
C ASP A 28 -1.29 -9.85 20.39
N SER A 29 -2.21 -8.94 20.03
CA SER A 29 -2.93 -9.04 18.75
C SER A 29 -2.06 -8.74 17.51
N LEU A 30 -0.82 -8.29 17.70
CA LEU A 30 0.15 -8.00 16.63
C LEU A 30 1.21 -9.11 16.49
N ILE A 31 0.98 -10.29 17.09
CA ILE A 31 1.95 -11.39 17.10
C ILE A 31 2.34 -11.88 15.70
N SER A 32 1.42 -11.89 14.75
CA SER A 32 1.70 -12.30 13.36
C SER A 32 2.78 -11.45 12.71
N ARG A 33 2.85 -10.16 13.09
CA ARG A 33 3.88 -9.25 12.60
C ARG A 33 5.24 -9.57 13.20
N GLY A 34 5.29 -9.63 14.52
CA GLY A 34 6.51 -9.85 15.30
C GLY A 34 6.44 -11.11 16.17
N PRO A 35 6.69 -12.30 15.59
CA PRO A 35 6.59 -13.57 16.31
C PRO A 35 7.78 -13.86 17.23
N ASP A 36 8.95 -13.25 16.99
CA ASP A 36 10.22 -13.69 17.57
C ASP A 36 10.39 -13.23 19.03
N ASP A 37 10.01 -11.98 19.33
CA ASP A 37 10.23 -11.38 20.64
C ASP A 37 9.11 -10.42 21.05
N LYS A 38 9.01 -10.12 22.34
CA LYS A 38 8.02 -9.18 22.89
C LYS A 38 8.51 -8.49 24.16
N ASN A 39 8.21 -7.20 24.30
CA ASN A 39 8.43 -6.49 25.57
C ASN A 39 7.35 -5.42 25.81
N ILE A 40 7.33 -4.86 27.03
CA ILE A 40 6.50 -3.72 27.44
C ILE A 40 7.36 -2.79 28.30
N TRP A 41 7.22 -1.49 28.08
CA TRP A 41 7.79 -0.46 28.92
C TRP A 41 6.68 0.41 29.51
N LEU A 42 6.77 0.70 30.81
CA LEU A 42 5.81 1.47 31.58
C LEU A 42 6.48 2.66 32.27
N ASP A 43 6.01 3.86 31.96
CA ASP A 43 6.25 5.05 32.76
C ASP A 43 5.13 5.21 33.79
N LYS A 44 5.37 4.71 35.01
CA LYS A 44 4.42 4.81 36.13
C LYS A 44 4.10 6.26 36.51
N LYS A 45 5.05 7.18 36.34
CA LYS A 45 4.90 8.58 36.77
C LYS A 45 3.97 9.34 35.83
N ASN A 46 3.97 8.99 34.55
CA ASN A 46 3.22 9.70 33.52
C ASN A 46 2.03 8.91 32.94
N ASN A 47 1.71 7.73 33.48
CA ASN A 47 0.64 6.84 32.98
C ASN A 47 0.76 6.55 31.47
N PHE A 48 2.00 6.31 31.02
CA PHE A 48 2.30 5.95 29.64
C PHE A 48 2.83 4.52 29.59
N CYS A 49 2.31 3.72 28.66
CA CYS A 49 2.71 2.33 28.50
C CYS A 49 2.77 1.99 27.01
N VAL A 50 3.85 1.35 26.59
CA VAL A 50 4.06 0.93 25.19
C VAL A 50 4.60 -0.49 25.14
N GLY A 51 4.04 -1.29 24.23
CA GLY A 51 4.43 -2.67 23.99
C GLY A 51 4.89 -2.86 22.55
N HIS A 52 5.79 -3.82 22.36
CA HIS A 52 6.37 -4.12 21.05
C HIS A 52 6.43 -5.63 20.82
N ARG A 53 6.18 -6.02 19.56
CA ARG A 53 6.36 -7.34 18.97
C ARG A 53 7.42 -7.25 17.91
N ARG A 54 8.42 -8.13 17.98
CA ARG A 54 9.61 -8.06 17.15
C ARG A 54 9.63 -9.19 16.13
N LEU A 55 9.93 -8.82 14.88
CA LEU A 55 10.51 -9.74 13.91
C LEU A 55 12.00 -9.36 13.82
N SER A 56 12.89 -10.29 14.16
CA SER A 56 14.32 -10.05 14.27
C SER A 56 14.97 -10.21 12.90
N ILE A 57 15.44 -9.08 12.32
CA ILE A 57 16.09 -9.03 11.00
C ILE A 57 17.52 -8.53 11.10
N ILE A 58 17.72 -7.38 11.75
CA ILE A 58 19.03 -6.80 12.07
C ILE A 58 19.23 -6.90 13.59
N GLU A 59 20.45 -7.28 14.02
CA GLU A 59 20.87 -7.44 15.41
C GLU A 59 19.99 -8.45 16.17
N ILE A 60 19.96 -9.71 15.74
CA ILE A 60 19.08 -10.76 16.27
C ILE A 60 19.22 -11.05 17.78
N SER A 61 20.24 -10.50 18.44
CA SER A 61 20.45 -10.63 19.88
C SER A 61 19.44 -9.81 20.71
N LYS A 62 19.56 -9.90 22.04
CA LYS A 62 18.77 -9.10 23.00
C LYS A 62 19.05 -7.60 22.90
N LEU A 63 20.14 -7.18 22.25
CA LEU A 63 20.46 -5.76 22.07
C LEU A 63 19.47 -5.05 21.16
N GLY A 64 18.80 -5.76 20.26
CA GLY A 64 17.73 -5.21 19.43
C GLY A 64 16.33 -5.28 20.06
N LEU A 65 16.20 -5.65 21.34
CA LEU A 65 14.92 -5.73 22.03
C LEU A 65 14.29 -4.34 22.19
N GLN A 66 12.98 -4.24 21.98
CA GLN A 66 12.22 -3.00 22.07
C GLN A 66 10.98 -3.18 22.96
N PRO A 67 10.45 -2.14 23.63
CA PRO A 67 10.88 -0.74 23.55
C PRO A 67 12.32 -0.50 24.05
N MET A 68 13.09 0.29 23.30
CA MET A 68 14.51 0.54 23.53
C MET A 68 14.69 1.91 24.19
N ILE A 69 15.63 2.02 25.12
CA ILE A 69 15.90 3.24 25.89
C ILE A 69 17.23 3.82 25.44
N SER A 70 17.29 5.14 25.24
CA SER A 70 18.52 5.83 24.83
C SER A 70 19.57 5.77 25.93
N ARG A 71 20.84 5.90 25.56
CA ARG A 71 21.98 5.87 26.49
C ARG A 71 21.84 6.88 27.62
N ASN A 72 21.34 8.07 27.33
CA ASN A 72 21.07 9.13 28.32
C ASN A 72 19.75 8.97 29.09
N GLN A 73 19.05 7.83 28.94
CA GLN A 73 17.78 7.49 29.61
C GLN A 73 16.61 8.44 29.33
N ARG A 74 16.79 9.39 28.40
CA ARG A 74 15.78 10.41 28.09
C ARG A 74 14.69 9.88 27.16
N TYR A 75 15.05 9.10 26.16
CA TYR A 75 14.14 8.70 25.10
C TYR A 75 13.83 7.21 25.17
N VAL A 76 12.58 6.85 24.88
CA VAL A 76 12.14 5.46 24.73
C VAL A 76 11.47 5.29 23.38
N ILE A 77 11.94 4.35 22.57
CA ILE A 77 11.44 4.09 21.21
C ILE A 77 10.77 2.72 21.10
N ALA A 78 9.67 2.66 20.36
CA ALA A 78 9.13 1.43 19.81
C ALA A 78 8.95 1.61 18.30
N TYR A 79 9.53 0.71 17.52
CA TYR A 79 9.83 0.92 16.11
C TYR A 79 9.42 -0.29 15.26
N ASN A 80 8.81 0.01 14.12
CA ASN A 80 8.41 -0.92 13.08
C ASN A 80 8.92 -0.36 11.75
N GLY A 81 10.09 -0.80 11.31
CA GLY A 81 10.76 -0.25 10.14
C GLY A 81 12.11 -0.87 9.85
N GLU A 82 12.77 -0.31 8.84
CA GLU A 82 14.21 -0.42 8.57
C GLU A 82 14.77 0.97 8.19
N ILE A 83 15.91 1.37 8.76
CA ILE A 83 16.69 2.54 8.32
C ILE A 83 17.85 2.04 7.46
N TYR A 84 17.71 2.12 6.15
CA TYR A 84 18.64 1.54 5.19
C TYR A 84 20.04 2.17 5.22
N ASN A 85 20.11 3.47 5.48
CA ASN A 85 21.39 4.19 5.56
C ASN A 85 21.95 4.30 7.00
N TYR A 86 21.55 3.42 7.93
CA TYR A 86 21.96 3.51 9.33
C TYR A 86 23.48 3.40 9.53
N LEU A 87 24.20 2.68 8.66
CA LEU A 87 25.67 2.60 8.73
C LEU A 87 26.35 3.94 8.42
N ASP A 88 25.83 4.70 7.46
CA ASP A 88 26.30 6.06 7.16
C ASP A 88 26.08 6.99 8.36
N ILE A 89 24.89 6.89 8.97
CA ILE A 89 24.52 7.68 10.17
C ILE A 89 25.39 7.29 11.37
N LYS A 90 25.61 5.99 11.57
CA LYS A 90 26.48 5.47 12.63
C LYS A 90 27.88 6.06 12.50
N LYS A 91 28.46 6.03 11.29
CA LYS A 91 29.78 6.61 11.02
C LYS A 91 29.81 8.11 11.33
N GLU A 92 28.81 8.86 10.90
CA GLU A 92 28.73 10.31 11.18
C GLU A 92 28.68 10.59 12.69
N LEU A 93 27.84 9.87 13.44
CA LEU A 93 27.68 10.06 14.87
C LEU A 93 28.89 9.57 15.68
N SER A 94 29.52 8.46 15.29
CA SER A 94 30.75 7.97 15.92
C SER A 94 31.89 8.99 15.79
N ASN A 95 32.02 9.64 14.63
CA ASN A 95 32.99 10.73 14.44
C ASN A 95 32.72 11.96 15.32
N LEU A 96 31.48 12.11 15.78
CA LEU A 96 31.06 13.17 16.72
C LEU A 96 31.09 12.70 18.18
N GLY A 97 31.63 11.51 18.47
CA GLY A 97 31.83 10.98 19.82
C GLY A 97 30.64 10.21 20.39
N VAL A 98 29.62 9.87 19.59
CA VAL A 98 28.50 9.04 20.04
C VAL A 98 28.93 7.58 20.12
N ILE A 99 28.59 6.92 21.23
CA ILE A 99 28.93 5.52 21.50
C ILE A 99 27.67 4.66 21.40
N PHE A 100 27.77 3.56 20.63
CA PHE A 100 26.70 2.59 20.42
C PHE A 100 27.02 1.27 21.12
N ASN A 101 26.01 0.58 21.62
CA ASN A 101 26.14 -0.75 22.23
C ASN A 101 25.94 -1.88 21.21
N SER A 102 25.36 -1.60 20.04
CA SER A 102 25.01 -2.58 19.02
C SER A 102 25.14 -2.04 17.59
N ASN A 103 24.82 -2.89 16.61
CA ASN A 103 24.62 -2.52 15.21
C ASN A 103 23.14 -2.46 14.81
N CYS A 104 22.22 -2.36 15.77
CA CYS A 104 20.79 -2.27 15.49
C CYS A 104 20.42 -0.90 14.92
N ASP A 105 19.80 -0.88 13.73
CA ASP A 105 19.28 0.34 13.09
C ASP A 105 18.41 1.21 14.04
N THR A 106 17.65 0.55 14.92
CA THR A 106 16.82 1.19 15.94
C THR A 106 17.65 1.98 16.96
N GLU A 107 18.78 1.44 17.42
CA GLU A 107 19.67 2.14 18.36
C GLU A 107 20.29 3.35 17.68
N ILE A 108 20.74 3.19 16.43
CA ILE A 108 21.31 4.28 15.64
C ILE A 108 20.30 5.42 15.49
N LEU A 109 19.04 5.11 15.15
CA LEU A 109 17.97 6.11 15.06
C LEU A 109 17.72 6.78 16.41
N LEU A 110 17.65 6.01 17.50
CA LEU A 110 17.37 6.53 18.83
C LEU A 110 18.46 7.51 19.29
N GLU A 111 19.72 7.16 19.09
CA GLU A 111 20.84 8.04 19.42
C GLU A 111 20.97 9.23 18.46
N ALA A 112 20.61 9.07 17.17
CA ALA A 112 20.49 10.19 16.24
C ALA A 112 19.45 11.21 16.70
N ILE A 113 18.28 10.76 17.18
CA ILE A 113 17.25 11.63 17.76
C ILE A 113 17.76 12.27 19.07
N SER A 114 18.47 11.49 19.89
CA SER A 114 19.04 11.95 21.14
C SER A 114 20.05 13.09 20.93
N PHE A 115 20.89 12.97 19.89
CA PHE A 115 21.99 13.87 19.60
C PHE A 115 21.57 15.08 18.73
N TRP A 116 20.86 14.86 17.62
CA TRP A 116 20.46 15.93 16.68
C TRP A 116 19.07 16.52 16.96
N GLY A 117 18.23 15.83 17.72
CA GLY A 117 16.80 16.10 17.80
C GLY A 117 16.02 15.43 16.67
N LEU A 118 14.71 15.26 16.88
CA LEU A 118 13.83 14.50 16.00
C LEU A 118 13.82 15.03 14.55
N GLU A 119 13.54 16.32 14.35
CA GLU A 119 13.37 16.89 13.00
C GLU A 119 14.64 16.73 12.15
N LYS A 120 15.82 16.99 12.71
CA LYS A 120 17.10 16.83 12.00
C LYS A 120 17.46 15.36 11.76
N ALA A 121 17.12 14.46 12.68
CA ALA A 121 17.28 13.02 12.43
C ALA A 121 16.40 12.56 11.25
N LEU A 122 15.14 13.02 11.18
CA LEU A 122 14.22 12.66 10.11
C LEU A 122 14.70 13.09 8.71
N THR A 123 15.39 14.23 8.59
CA THR A 123 15.92 14.68 7.29
C THR A 123 17.10 13.84 6.80
N LYS A 124 17.81 13.12 7.68
CA LYS A 124 18.99 12.32 7.35
C LYS A 124 18.70 10.84 7.08
N ILE A 125 17.64 10.28 7.66
CA ILE A 125 17.33 8.85 7.53
C ILE A 125 16.65 8.53 6.19
N ALA A 126 17.06 7.41 5.59
CA ALA A 126 16.42 6.74 4.46
C ALA A 126 15.88 5.39 4.95
N GLY A 127 14.60 5.11 4.74
CA GLY A 127 13.97 3.94 5.34
C GLY A 127 12.47 3.86 5.12
N MET A 128 11.91 2.71 5.43
CA MET A 128 10.48 2.52 5.67
C MET A 128 10.26 2.32 7.16
N PHE A 129 9.41 3.11 7.79
CA PHE A 129 9.32 3.11 9.24
C PHE A 129 8.02 3.73 9.76
N SER A 130 7.61 3.21 10.91
CA SER A 130 6.66 3.83 11.82
C SER A 130 7.21 3.66 13.22
N PHE A 131 7.19 4.69 14.04
CA PHE A 131 7.68 4.57 15.41
C PHE A 131 7.04 5.55 16.38
N SER A 132 7.06 5.17 17.66
CA SER A 132 6.78 6.07 18.77
C SER A 132 8.07 6.40 19.51
N VAL A 133 8.30 7.67 19.83
CA VAL A 133 9.38 8.11 20.73
C VAL A 133 8.79 8.91 21.89
N TRP A 134 9.02 8.42 23.10
CA TRP A 134 8.66 9.10 24.34
C TRP A 134 9.86 9.86 24.89
N ASP A 135 9.71 11.16 25.16
CA ASP A 135 10.72 11.99 25.81
C ASP A 135 10.37 12.15 27.31
N ASN A 136 11.10 11.44 28.16
CA ASN A 136 10.93 11.46 29.62
C ASN A 136 11.18 12.84 30.24
N LYS A 137 12.03 13.68 29.62
CA LYS A 137 12.43 14.96 30.20
C LYS A 137 11.33 16.01 30.02
N VAL A 138 10.79 16.13 28.81
CA VAL A 138 9.76 17.14 28.50
C VAL A 138 8.34 16.58 28.43
N LYS A 139 8.16 15.27 28.65
CA LYS A 139 6.87 14.57 28.68
C LYS A 139 6.07 14.78 27.39
N LYS A 140 6.73 14.43 26.28
CA LYS A 140 6.15 14.49 24.94
C LYS A 140 6.23 13.12 24.28
N LEU A 141 5.17 12.77 23.58
CA LEU A 141 5.13 11.61 22.69
C LEU A 141 5.19 12.10 21.25
N PHE A 142 6.07 11.48 20.48
CA PHE A 142 6.16 11.65 19.04
C PHE A 142 5.74 10.35 18.37
N LEU A 143 4.84 10.42 17.40
CA LEU A 143 4.49 9.31 16.51
C LEU A 143 4.90 9.69 15.10
N VAL A 144 5.73 8.89 14.45
CA VAL A 144 6.33 9.22 13.15
C VAL A 144 5.98 8.14 12.14
N ARG A 145 5.59 8.55 10.92
CA ARG A 145 5.38 7.66 9.77
C ARG A 145 6.28 8.07 8.61
N ASP A 146 6.84 7.08 7.91
CA ASP A 146 7.75 7.30 6.79
C ASP A 146 7.14 8.11 5.65
N ARG A 147 8.02 8.57 4.75
CA ARG A 147 7.75 9.52 3.67
C ARG A 147 6.61 9.08 2.75
N LEU A 148 6.56 7.78 2.44
CA LEU A 148 5.60 7.20 1.49
C LEU A 148 4.52 6.35 2.15
N GLY A 149 4.50 6.27 3.48
CA GLY A 149 3.50 5.53 4.22
C GLY A 149 3.61 4.01 4.07
N ILE A 150 4.81 3.51 3.78
CA ILE A 150 5.11 2.09 3.61
C ILE A 150 4.76 1.32 4.89
N LYS A 151 5.01 1.93 6.05
CA LYS A 151 4.61 1.37 7.34
C LYS A 151 3.35 2.02 7.90
N PRO A 152 2.45 1.21 8.48
CA PRO A 152 1.19 1.69 9.01
C PRO A 152 1.37 2.34 10.40
N LEU A 153 0.60 3.39 10.68
CA LEU A 153 0.56 4.00 12.00
C LEU A 153 -0.81 4.64 12.25
N TYR A 154 -1.50 4.12 13.26
CA TYR A 154 -2.83 4.55 13.67
C TYR A 154 -2.76 5.21 15.03
N TRP A 155 -3.65 6.16 15.28
CA TRP A 155 -3.79 6.84 16.56
C TRP A 155 -5.23 7.30 16.81
N SER A 156 -5.58 7.47 18.08
CA SER A 156 -6.90 7.92 18.52
C SER A 156 -6.79 8.64 19.86
N ILE A 157 -7.64 9.64 20.10
CA ILE A 157 -7.81 10.25 21.42
C ILE A 157 -9.28 10.12 21.80
N GLN A 158 -9.56 9.40 22.88
CA GLN A 158 -10.92 9.27 23.42
C GLN A 158 -10.91 9.42 24.92
N LYS A 159 -11.81 10.24 25.48
CA LYS A 159 -11.97 10.45 26.94
C LYS A 159 -10.65 10.76 27.68
N ASP A 160 -9.76 11.53 27.05
CA ASP A 160 -8.40 11.88 27.52
C ASP A 160 -7.38 10.73 27.52
N ILE A 161 -7.64 9.64 26.79
CA ILE A 161 -6.68 8.56 26.57
C ILE A 161 -6.22 8.60 25.12
N MET A 162 -4.91 8.71 24.92
CA MET A 162 -4.27 8.53 23.62
C MET A 162 -4.00 7.04 23.39
N TYR A 163 -4.39 6.54 22.23
CA TYR A 163 -4.08 5.21 21.73
C TYR A 163 -3.25 5.34 20.47
N PHE A 164 -2.28 4.45 20.29
CA PHE A 164 -1.51 4.38 19.05
C PHE A 164 -1.01 2.96 18.79
N GLY A 165 -0.78 2.62 17.53
CA GLY A 165 -0.23 1.33 17.17
C GLY A 165 -0.12 1.11 15.66
N SER A 166 0.49 -0.01 15.28
CA SER A 166 0.71 -0.37 13.87
C SER A 166 -0.58 -0.79 13.15
N GLN A 167 -1.60 -1.28 13.88
CA GLN A 167 -2.85 -1.78 13.30
C GLN A 167 -4.06 -1.49 14.21
N PRO A 168 -5.26 -1.21 13.64
CA PRO A 168 -6.48 -1.03 14.39
C PRO A 168 -6.89 -2.21 15.27
N LYS A 169 -6.53 -3.47 14.90
CA LYS A 169 -6.83 -4.64 15.74
C LYS A 169 -6.23 -4.57 17.14
N SER A 170 -5.17 -3.78 17.34
CA SER A 170 -4.63 -3.50 18.67
C SER A 170 -5.61 -2.70 19.54
N PHE A 171 -6.39 -1.78 18.96
CA PHE A 171 -7.36 -0.95 19.69
C PHE A 171 -8.61 -1.75 20.06
N LEU A 172 -9.04 -2.68 19.20
CA LEU A 172 -10.15 -3.59 19.46
C LEU A 172 -9.96 -4.45 20.72
N LYS A 173 -8.72 -4.64 21.18
CA LYS A 173 -8.41 -5.35 22.43
C LYS A 173 -8.39 -4.47 23.67
N CYS A 174 -8.63 -3.16 23.52
CA CYS A 174 -8.68 -2.19 24.61
C CYS A 174 -10.14 -1.86 24.97
N LYS A 175 -10.58 -2.30 26.16
CA LYS A 175 -11.96 -2.08 26.64
C LYS A 175 -12.39 -0.62 26.79
N TYR A 176 -11.44 0.31 26.86
CA TYR A 176 -11.71 1.74 27.03
C TYR A 176 -11.85 2.49 25.71
N TRP A 177 -11.35 1.89 24.62
CA TRP A 177 -11.49 2.44 23.29
C TRP A 177 -12.87 2.06 22.74
N LYS A 178 -13.65 3.06 22.34
CA LYS A 178 -14.96 2.87 21.75
C LYS A 178 -14.82 2.58 20.26
N LYS A 179 -15.52 1.53 19.86
CA LYS A 179 -15.63 1.06 18.49
C LYS A 179 -16.92 1.61 17.87
N GLU A 180 -16.82 2.72 17.17
CA GLU A 180 -17.93 3.38 16.47
C GLU A 180 -17.58 3.50 14.98
N LEU A 181 -18.58 3.48 14.09
CA LEU A 181 -18.37 3.45 12.63
C LEU A 181 -18.31 4.88 12.06
N ASN A 182 -17.26 5.21 11.31
CA ASN A 182 -17.15 6.48 10.59
C ASN A 182 -17.76 6.35 9.19
N ILE A 183 -18.95 6.91 9.02
CA ILE A 183 -19.73 6.77 7.78
C ILE A 183 -19.12 7.55 6.60
N ASP A 184 -18.44 8.68 6.83
CA ASP A 184 -17.77 9.42 5.75
C ASP A 184 -16.59 8.62 5.18
N THR A 185 -15.90 7.89 6.04
CA THR A 185 -14.82 6.99 5.64
C THR A 185 -15.39 5.76 4.94
N LEU A 186 -16.54 5.26 5.37
CA LEU A 186 -17.22 4.19 4.66
C LEU A 186 -17.61 4.59 3.23
N LEU A 187 -18.03 5.84 2.99
CA LEU A 187 -18.25 6.35 1.63
C LEU A 187 -16.99 6.27 0.77
N ASN A 188 -15.84 6.68 1.31
CA ASN A 188 -14.56 6.60 0.61
C ASN A 188 -14.19 5.13 0.31
N TYR A 189 -14.43 4.22 1.27
CA TYR A 189 -14.24 2.79 1.06
C TYR A 189 -15.07 2.25 -0.10
N PHE A 190 -16.39 2.54 -0.13
CA PHE A 190 -17.22 2.08 -1.23
C PHE A 190 -16.75 2.67 -2.56
N GLN A 191 -16.36 3.94 -2.56
CA GLN A 191 -15.88 4.60 -3.75
C GLN A 191 -14.60 3.97 -4.30
N PHE A 192 -13.57 3.78 -3.47
CA PHE A 192 -12.22 3.39 -3.95
C PHE A 192 -11.86 1.92 -3.73
N GLY A 193 -12.64 1.20 -2.92
CA GLY A 193 -12.32 -0.15 -2.45
C GLY A 193 -11.35 -0.20 -1.27
N TYR A 194 -10.84 0.93 -0.80
CA TYR A 194 -9.91 1.02 0.34
C TYR A 194 -10.13 2.32 1.11
N ILE A 195 -9.51 2.45 2.27
CA ILE A 195 -9.63 3.63 3.14
C ILE A 195 -8.42 4.55 2.95
N PRO A 196 -8.60 5.76 2.40
CA PRO A 196 -7.51 6.71 2.25
C PRO A 196 -7.13 7.36 3.60
N SER A 197 -5.84 7.49 3.85
CA SER A 197 -5.31 8.33 4.94
C SER A 197 -5.77 9.80 4.77
N PRO A 198 -6.03 10.54 5.85
CA PRO A 198 -5.77 10.20 7.26
C PRO A 198 -6.89 9.40 7.95
N SER A 199 -7.93 9.00 7.23
CA SER A 199 -9.12 8.43 7.85
C SER A 199 -8.94 6.97 8.31
N SER A 200 -9.83 6.53 9.19
CA SER A 200 -10.05 5.13 9.58
C SER A 200 -11.54 4.84 9.54
N ILE A 201 -11.91 3.57 9.34
CA ILE A 201 -13.31 3.12 9.42
C ILE A 201 -13.90 3.33 10.82
N TYR A 202 -13.04 3.45 11.82
CA TYR A 202 -13.43 3.67 13.20
C TYR A 202 -13.46 5.16 13.53
N GLU A 203 -14.57 5.62 14.11
CA GLU A 203 -14.76 7.00 14.52
C GLU A 203 -13.69 7.45 15.53
N SER A 204 -13.30 8.73 15.48
CA SER A 204 -12.22 9.28 16.32
C SER A 204 -10.87 8.55 16.21
N THR A 205 -10.65 7.77 15.15
CA THR A 205 -9.39 7.07 14.88
C THR A 205 -8.85 7.52 13.54
N ASN A 206 -7.54 7.72 13.47
CA ASN A 206 -6.88 8.28 12.30
C ASN A 206 -5.62 7.49 11.97
N GLN A 207 -5.34 7.40 10.68
CA GLN A 207 -4.02 7.09 10.16
C GLN A 207 -3.16 8.35 10.19
N LEU A 208 -1.90 8.23 10.61
CA LEU A 208 -0.96 9.32 10.41
C LEU A 208 -0.61 9.41 8.91
N ASN A 209 -0.69 10.61 8.33
CA ASN A 209 -0.34 10.81 6.92
C ASN A 209 1.14 10.47 6.64
N PRO A 210 1.47 9.97 5.43
CA PRO A 210 2.86 9.81 5.00
C PRO A 210 3.68 11.11 5.14
N GLY A 211 4.94 10.98 5.56
CA GLY A 211 5.89 12.10 5.72
C GLY A 211 5.54 13.07 6.84
N CYS A 212 4.73 12.63 7.81
CA CYS A 212 4.33 13.41 8.97
C CYS A 212 4.76 12.76 10.28
N TYR A 213 4.83 13.60 11.32
CA TYR A 213 4.83 13.16 12.70
C TYR A 213 3.78 13.90 13.52
N LEU A 214 3.21 13.21 14.51
CA LEU A 214 2.34 13.77 15.53
C LEU A 214 3.16 14.02 16.80
N GLU A 215 3.07 15.22 17.34
CA GLU A 215 3.61 15.60 18.64
C GLU A 215 2.46 15.85 19.59
N ILE A 216 2.43 15.17 20.73
CA ILE A 216 1.44 15.38 21.80
C ILE A 216 2.13 15.59 23.15
N ASN A 217 1.63 16.57 23.90
CA ASN A 217 2.13 16.91 25.23
C ASN A 217 1.18 16.41 26.35
N PHE A 218 1.64 16.51 27.60
CA PHE A 218 0.89 16.05 28.77
C PHE A 218 -0.47 16.73 28.99
N ASN A 219 -0.72 17.88 28.35
CA ASN A 219 -2.03 18.55 28.40
C ASN A 219 -3.02 17.99 27.38
N GLY A 220 -2.62 16.99 26.59
CA GLY A 220 -3.44 16.43 25.50
C GLY A 220 -3.47 17.28 24.24
N LYS A 221 -2.75 18.41 24.20
CA LYS A 221 -2.64 19.22 22.98
C LYS A 221 -1.68 18.53 22.03
N TYR A 222 -2.14 18.30 20.80
CA TYR A 222 -1.33 17.69 19.75
C TYR A 222 -1.19 18.59 18.53
N LYS A 223 -0.13 18.36 17.76
CA LYS A 223 0.12 18.97 16.45
C LYS A 223 0.63 17.90 15.50
N ILE A 224 0.18 17.94 14.25
CA ILE A 224 0.75 17.12 13.18
C ILE A 224 1.65 18.03 12.35
N LYS A 225 2.92 17.66 12.22
CA LYS A 225 3.88 18.36 11.37
C LYS A 225 4.30 17.46 10.21
N ARG A 226 4.45 18.07 9.04
CA ARG A 226 4.99 17.42 7.85
C ARG A 226 6.49 17.67 7.80
N TYR A 227 7.28 16.60 7.86
CA TYR A 227 8.74 16.68 7.72
C TYR A 227 9.20 16.39 6.29
N TRP A 228 8.32 15.79 5.47
CA TRP A 228 8.58 15.54 4.06
C TRP A 228 7.30 15.71 3.23
N ASP A 229 7.44 16.41 2.10
CA ASP A 229 6.37 16.55 1.10
C ASP A 229 6.93 16.39 -0.31
N LEU A 230 6.40 15.42 -1.05
CA LEU A 230 6.71 15.25 -2.48
C LEU A 230 6.45 16.53 -3.28
N LYS A 231 5.43 17.33 -2.92
CA LYS A 231 5.09 18.57 -3.62
C LYS A 231 6.25 19.55 -3.63
N ASN A 232 7.04 19.58 -2.55
CA ASN A 232 8.18 20.49 -2.40
C ASN A 232 9.47 19.95 -3.03
N LYS A 233 9.43 18.72 -3.57
CA LYS A 233 10.56 18.06 -4.22
C LYS A 233 10.42 18.03 -5.74
N PHE A 234 9.20 18.22 -6.22
CA PHE A 234 8.88 18.46 -7.62
C PHE A 234 9.52 19.77 -8.09
N ASP A 235 10.10 19.78 -9.28
CA ASP A 235 10.79 20.94 -9.89
C ASP A 235 11.90 21.57 -9.05
N SER A 236 12.38 20.89 -8.01
CA SER A 236 13.51 21.36 -7.20
C SER A 236 14.83 21.31 -7.95
N LYS A 237 14.90 20.57 -9.07
CA LYS A 237 16.04 20.51 -9.98
C LYS A 237 15.55 20.62 -11.42
N ASP A 238 15.98 21.66 -12.14
CA ASP A 238 15.78 21.72 -13.58
C ASP A 238 16.75 20.76 -14.27
N THR A 239 16.29 19.54 -14.57
CA THR A 239 17.09 18.57 -15.32
C THR A 239 16.85 18.64 -16.83
N SER A 240 16.07 19.60 -17.33
CA SER A 240 15.74 19.70 -18.76
C SER A 240 16.97 20.00 -19.62
N SER A 241 17.96 20.68 -19.04
CA SER A 241 19.25 21.02 -19.65
C SER A 241 20.33 19.95 -19.46
N VAL A 242 20.09 18.92 -18.63
CA VAL A 242 21.07 17.87 -18.35
C VAL A 242 21.01 16.81 -19.46
N ALA A 243 22.18 16.43 -19.98
CA ALA A 243 22.28 15.43 -21.03
C ALA A 243 21.68 14.07 -20.57
N PRO A 244 20.83 13.39 -21.37
CA PRO A 244 20.16 12.16 -20.96
C PRO A 244 21.09 11.03 -20.48
N ASN A 245 22.31 10.95 -21.02
CA ASN A 245 23.28 9.93 -20.59
C ASN A 245 23.79 10.14 -19.16
N ILE A 246 23.95 11.39 -18.72
CA ILE A 246 24.37 11.73 -17.35
C ILE A 246 23.27 11.30 -16.38
N LEU A 247 22.01 11.67 -16.65
CA LEU A 247 20.86 11.25 -15.83
C LEU A 247 20.74 9.72 -15.74
N LYS A 248 21.01 9.00 -16.84
CA LYS A 248 21.01 7.53 -16.82
C LYS A 248 22.11 6.97 -15.92
N GLU A 249 23.30 7.54 -15.94
CA GLU A 249 24.41 7.11 -15.08
C GLU A 249 24.12 7.41 -13.60
N GLU A 250 23.67 8.62 -13.28
CA GLU A 250 23.24 9.00 -11.94
C GLU A 250 22.16 8.05 -11.40
N PHE A 251 21.17 7.73 -12.24
CA PHE A 251 20.11 6.81 -11.85
C PHE A 251 20.62 5.38 -11.62
N ASN A 252 21.56 4.89 -12.44
CA ASN A 252 22.17 3.58 -12.24
C ASN A 252 22.94 3.54 -10.90
N ASN A 253 23.75 4.55 -10.61
CA ASN A 253 24.53 4.65 -9.37
C ASN A 253 23.61 4.75 -8.15
N LEU A 254 22.51 5.51 -8.27
CA LEU A 254 21.51 5.64 -7.22
C LEU A 254 20.78 4.33 -6.96
N LEU A 255 20.35 3.61 -8.00
CA LEU A 255 19.73 2.29 -7.86
C LEU A 255 20.69 1.29 -7.22
N GLU A 256 21.96 1.29 -7.62
CA GLU A 256 22.97 0.41 -7.02
C GLU A 256 23.16 0.70 -5.52
N LYS A 257 23.26 1.97 -5.15
CA LYS A 257 23.33 2.39 -3.74
C LYS A 257 22.09 1.99 -2.95
N VAL A 258 20.89 2.28 -3.46
CA VAL A 258 19.65 2.00 -2.73
C VAL A 258 19.44 0.50 -2.58
N VAL A 259 19.65 -0.28 -3.64
CA VAL A 259 19.48 -1.75 -3.57
C VAL A 259 20.53 -2.36 -2.64
N SER A 260 21.77 -1.86 -2.60
CA SER A 260 22.78 -2.40 -1.68
C SER A 260 22.42 -2.15 -0.22
N GLU A 261 21.91 -0.97 0.12
CA GLU A 261 21.42 -0.68 1.48
C GLU A 261 20.19 -1.55 1.84
N HIS A 262 19.31 -1.84 0.89
CA HIS A 262 18.14 -2.73 1.09
C HIS A 262 18.52 -4.21 1.21
N LEU A 263 19.76 -4.59 0.89
CA LEU A 263 20.28 -5.96 1.01
C LEU A 263 20.92 -6.23 2.38
N ILE A 264 21.05 -5.24 3.26
CA ILE A 264 21.61 -5.43 4.61
C ILE A 264 20.60 -6.20 5.48
N SER A 265 20.94 -7.40 5.93
CA SER A 265 20.09 -8.28 6.75
C SER A 265 20.92 -9.38 7.41
N ASP A 266 20.63 -9.74 8.67
CA ASP A 266 21.24 -10.90 9.36
C ASP A 266 20.45 -12.20 9.12
N VAL A 267 19.35 -12.13 8.35
CA VAL A 267 18.49 -13.27 7.99
C VAL A 267 18.37 -13.43 6.47
N PRO A 268 17.98 -14.62 5.95
CA PRO A 268 17.88 -14.87 4.51
C PRO A 268 16.96 -13.89 3.78
N ILE A 269 17.45 -13.38 2.64
CA ILE A 269 16.75 -12.47 1.73
C ILE A 269 16.41 -13.16 0.41
N GLY A 270 15.22 -12.89 -0.12
CA GLY A 270 14.79 -13.25 -1.48
C GLY A 270 14.33 -12.05 -2.30
N CYS A 271 13.89 -12.30 -3.52
CA CYS A 271 13.24 -11.29 -4.36
C CYS A 271 12.07 -11.87 -5.15
N PHE A 272 10.96 -11.13 -5.20
CA PHE A 272 9.85 -11.43 -6.09
C PHE A 272 10.23 -11.11 -7.54
N LEU A 273 10.16 -12.12 -8.41
CA LEU A 273 10.45 -12.01 -9.84
C LEU A 273 9.23 -12.43 -10.65
N SER A 274 8.39 -11.45 -11.02
CA SER A 274 7.21 -11.66 -11.88
C SER A 274 7.56 -11.79 -13.38
N GLY A 275 8.83 -11.59 -13.73
CA GLY A 275 9.25 -11.36 -15.12
C GLY A 275 8.85 -9.99 -15.68
N GLY A 276 8.23 -9.12 -14.87
CA GLY A 276 7.92 -7.73 -15.24
C GLY A 276 9.15 -6.82 -15.20
N ILE A 277 9.04 -5.63 -15.79
CA ILE A 277 10.15 -4.65 -15.86
C ILE A 277 10.69 -4.31 -14.46
N ASP A 278 9.81 -4.03 -13.50
CA ASP A 278 10.21 -3.50 -12.19
C ASP A 278 10.99 -4.52 -11.37
N SER A 279 10.41 -5.71 -11.16
CA SER A 279 11.08 -6.81 -10.44
C SER A 279 12.37 -7.25 -11.14
N SER A 280 12.42 -7.18 -12.48
CA SER A 280 13.63 -7.55 -13.23
C SER A 280 14.75 -6.54 -13.02
N VAL A 281 14.44 -5.23 -12.89
CA VAL A 281 15.45 -4.21 -12.57
C VAL A 281 16.00 -4.46 -11.16
N ILE A 282 15.14 -4.66 -10.17
CA ILE A 282 15.60 -4.96 -8.80
C ILE A 282 16.49 -6.21 -8.78
N THR A 283 16.05 -7.30 -9.42
CA THR A 283 16.82 -8.55 -9.50
C THR A 283 18.16 -8.34 -10.23
N LEU A 284 18.21 -7.52 -11.29
CA LEU A 284 19.44 -7.19 -11.99
C LEU A 284 20.44 -6.46 -11.08
N PHE A 285 19.99 -5.50 -10.26
CA PHE A 285 20.87 -4.80 -9.33
C PHE A 285 21.31 -5.69 -8.17
N MET A 286 20.42 -6.53 -7.63
CA MET A 286 20.81 -7.56 -6.67
C MET A 286 21.90 -8.48 -7.24
N GLN A 287 21.78 -8.86 -8.51
CA GLN A 287 22.77 -9.68 -9.22
C GLN A 287 24.14 -9.01 -9.38
N LYS A 288 24.18 -7.68 -9.52
CA LYS A 288 25.44 -6.93 -9.58
C LYS A 288 26.13 -6.88 -8.23
N ILE A 289 25.35 -6.76 -7.15
CA ILE A 289 25.86 -6.55 -5.79
C ILE A 289 26.26 -7.87 -5.13
N ILE A 290 25.47 -8.93 -5.29
CA ILE A 290 25.69 -10.24 -4.69
C ILE A 290 26.63 -11.07 -5.58
N LYS A 291 27.92 -11.10 -5.21
CA LYS A 291 28.99 -11.68 -6.03
C LYS A 291 29.00 -13.21 -6.08
N ASP A 292 28.57 -13.87 -5.01
CA ASP A 292 28.52 -15.34 -4.92
C ASP A 292 27.37 -15.97 -5.72
N ARG A 293 26.52 -15.14 -6.36
CA ARG A 293 25.35 -15.52 -7.15
C ARG A 293 24.31 -16.36 -6.40
N ASN A 294 24.33 -16.35 -5.06
CA ASN A 294 23.32 -17.02 -4.25
C ASN A 294 22.03 -16.18 -4.14
N ILE A 295 21.50 -15.75 -5.28
CA ILE A 295 20.34 -14.85 -5.36
C ILE A 295 19.10 -15.72 -5.45
N LYS A 296 18.30 -15.73 -4.38
CA LYS A 296 17.04 -16.45 -4.34
C LYS A 296 15.92 -15.60 -4.94
N THR A 297 15.31 -16.08 -6.02
CA THR A 297 14.19 -15.40 -6.66
C THR A 297 12.96 -16.29 -6.70
N TYR A 298 11.79 -15.66 -6.59
CA TYR A 298 10.53 -16.38 -6.46
C TYR A 298 9.51 -15.78 -7.41
N SER A 299 8.88 -16.62 -8.22
CA SER A 299 7.71 -16.24 -8.99
C SER A 299 6.48 -16.96 -8.44
N VAL A 300 5.32 -16.54 -8.91
CA VAL A 300 4.05 -17.12 -8.53
C VAL A 300 3.28 -17.52 -9.79
N GLY A 301 2.79 -18.75 -9.78
CA GLY A 301 1.84 -19.28 -10.74
C GLY A 301 0.58 -19.79 -10.02
N PHE A 302 -0.41 -20.21 -10.79
CA PHE A 302 -1.61 -20.86 -10.28
C PHE A 302 -1.62 -22.31 -10.75
N THR A 303 -2.11 -23.22 -9.91
CA THR A 303 -2.27 -24.64 -10.32
C THR A 303 -3.34 -24.81 -11.39
N ASP A 304 -4.32 -23.90 -11.44
CA ASP A 304 -5.36 -23.88 -12.46
C ASP A 304 -4.85 -23.26 -13.77
N LYS A 305 -4.99 -24.02 -14.88
CA LYS A 305 -4.62 -23.57 -16.23
C LYS A 305 -5.49 -22.44 -16.78
N THR A 306 -6.58 -22.08 -16.10
CA THR A 306 -7.45 -20.96 -16.48
C THR A 306 -6.82 -19.59 -16.19
N PHE A 307 -5.78 -19.55 -15.36
CA PHE A 307 -5.02 -18.33 -15.08
C PHE A 307 -3.88 -18.17 -16.08
N PHE A 308 -3.58 -16.92 -16.45
CA PHE A 308 -2.41 -16.64 -17.28
C PHE A 308 -1.15 -16.87 -16.46
N ASP A 309 -0.29 -17.79 -16.93
CA ASP A 309 0.93 -18.19 -16.24
C ASP A 309 2.10 -17.28 -16.65
N GLU A 310 2.57 -16.41 -15.75
CA GLU A 310 3.75 -15.58 -15.98
C GLU A 310 5.08 -16.31 -15.70
N THR A 311 5.03 -17.55 -15.18
CA THR A 311 6.23 -18.26 -14.71
C THR A 311 7.23 -18.58 -15.82
N GLU A 312 6.78 -18.82 -17.06
CA GLU A 312 7.69 -19.02 -18.19
C GLU A 312 8.62 -17.81 -18.42
N TYR A 313 8.10 -16.60 -18.20
CA TYR A 313 8.86 -15.37 -18.37
C TYR A 313 9.79 -15.12 -17.20
N SER A 314 9.34 -15.34 -15.97
CA SER A 314 10.21 -15.25 -14.80
C SER A 314 11.34 -16.26 -14.87
N ASN A 315 11.07 -17.49 -15.31
CA ASN A 315 12.07 -18.54 -15.59
C ASN A 315 13.12 -18.06 -16.61
N SER A 316 12.67 -17.43 -17.70
CA SER A 316 13.56 -16.91 -18.74
C SER A 316 14.49 -15.81 -18.20
N ILE A 317 13.94 -14.87 -17.43
CA ILE A 317 14.73 -13.79 -16.84
C ILE A 317 15.67 -14.32 -15.75
N ALA A 318 15.20 -15.24 -14.91
CA ALA A 318 16.01 -15.91 -13.90
C ALA A 318 17.21 -16.63 -14.52
N LYS A 319 17.02 -17.31 -15.66
CA LYS A 319 18.10 -17.99 -16.39
C LYS A 319 19.14 -17.00 -16.92
N ILE A 320 18.71 -15.86 -17.48
CA ILE A 320 19.60 -14.79 -17.96
C ILE A 320 20.39 -14.18 -16.80
N LEU A 321 19.72 -13.92 -15.67
CA LEU A 321 20.32 -13.31 -14.49
C LEU A 321 21.05 -14.33 -13.59
N LYS A 322 20.97 -15.63 -13.90
CA LYS A 322 21.60 -16.74 -13.18
C LYS A 322 21.24 -16.78 -11.70
N THR A 323 19.94 -16.67 -11.39
CA THR A 323 19.42 -16.72 -10.01
C THR A 323 18.95 -18.12 -9.63
N ASN A 324 18.99 -18.46 -8.33
CA ASN A 324 18.31 -19.63 -7.78
C ASN A 324 16.80 -19.35 -7.75
N HIS A 325 16.09 -19.78 -8.79
CA HIS A 325 14.69 -19.45 -9.02
C HIS A 325 13.75 -20.57 -8.62
N VAL A 326 12.68 -20.22 -7.90
CA VAL A 326 11.62 -21.14 -7.50
C VAL A 326 10.28 -20.57 -7.95
N ASN A 327 9.49 -21.39 -8.65
CA ASN A 327 8.10 -21.07 -8.97
C ASN A 327 7.22 -21.60 -7.85
N LEU A 328 6.46 -20.71 -7.21
CA LEU A 328 5.47 -21.06 -6.20
C LEU A 328 4.09 -21.16 -6.87
N PHE A 329 3.33 -22.19 -6.57
CA PHE A 329 2.00 -22.39 -7.16
C PHE A 329 0.91 -22.18 -6.11
N LEU A 330 0.00 -21.25 -6.40
CA LEU A 330 -1.19 -21.00 -5.59
C LEU A 330 -2.33 -21.90 -6.03
N ASN A 331 -2.98 -22.52 -5.05
CA ASN A 331 -4.19 -23.30 -5.27
C ASN A 331 -5.42 -22.39 -5.14
N SER A 332 -6.20 -22.26 -6.21
CA SER A 332 -7.46 -21.50 -6.22
C SER A 332 -8.41 -21.94 -5.10
N LYS A 333 -8.48 -23.24 -4.83
CA LYS A 333 -9.33 -23.79 -3.75
C LYS A 333 -8.85 -23.32 -2.38
N GLU A 334 -7.55 -23.31 -2.12
CA GLU A 334 -7.01 -22.79 -0.86
C GLU A 334 -7.35 -21.31 -0.68
N ILE A 335 -7.35 -20.51 -1.76
CA ILE A 335 -7.79 -19.11 -1.71
C ILE A 335 -9.27 -19.04 -1.29
N LEU A 336 -10.14 -19.75 -2.01
CA LEU A 336 -11.58 -19.74 -1.81
C LEU A 336 -11.97 -20.19 -0.38
N ASP A 337 -11.34 -21.26 0.11
CA ASP A 337 -11.58 -21.83 1.44
C ASP A 337 -11.14 -20.87 2.58
N ASN A 338 -10.24 -19.92 2.30
CA ASN A 338 -9.69 -19.00 3.31
C ASN A 338 -10.16 -17.56 3.19
N ILE A 339 -11.09 -17.22 2.28
CA ILE A 339 -11.51 -15.82 2.07
C ILE A 339 -11.84 -15.08 3.37
N PRO A 340 -12.72 -15.57 4.27
CA PRO A 340 -13.07 -14.84 5.48
C PRO A 340 -11.87 -14.55 6.38
N THR A 341 -10.95 -15.53 6.51
CA THR A 341 -9.71 -15.39 7.27
C THR A 341 -8.81 -14.31 6.67
N ILE A 342 -8.63 -14.34 5.34
CA ILE A 342 -7.81 -13.35 4.62
C ILE A 342 -8.38 -11.94 4.83
N LEU A 343 -9.69 -11.76 4.64
CA LEU A 343 -10.34 -10.46 4.80
C LEU A 343 -10.21 -9.89 6.22
N ASN A 344 -10.19 -10.75 7.24
CA ASN A 344 -10.07 -10.32 8.63
C ASN A 344 -8.66 -9.82 9.00
N GLU A 345 -7.61 -10.20 8.26
CA GLU A 345 -6.22 -9.77 8.54
C GLU A 345 -5.94 -8.31 8.15
N PHE A 346 -6.85 -7.68 7.41
CA PHE A 346 -6.70 -6.30 6.93
C PHE A 346 -7.14 -5.24 7.96
N ASP A 347 -7.73 -5.65 9.08
CA ASP A 347 -8.26 -4.84 10.20
C ASP A 347 -9.45 -3.92 9.88
N GLU A 348 -9.50 -3.43 8.64
CA GLU A 348 -10.51 -2.55 8.06
C GLU A 348 -10.99 -3.14 6.73
N PRO A 349 -12.19 -2.78 6.23
CA PRO A 349 -12.67 -3.32 4.96
C PRO A 349 -11.73 -2.88 3.82
N PHE A 350 -11.27 -3.86 3.02
CA PHE A 350 -10.30 -3.66 1.94
C PHE A 350 -10.65 -4.56 0.75
N ALA A 351 -10.98 -3.97 -0.40
CA ALA A 351 -11.65 -4.63 -1.53
C ALA A 351 -10.76 -4.88 -2.75
N ASP A 352 -9.46 -4.55 -2.72
CA ASP A 352 -8.55 -5.01 -3.78
C ASP A 352 -8.42 -6.54 -3.70
N SER A 353 -9.09 -7.23 -4.63
CA SER A 353 -9.13 -8.70 -4.71
C SER A 353 -7.76 -9.36 -4.85
N SER A 354 -6.72 -8.64 -5.27
CA SER A 354 -5.36 -9.18 -5.32
C SER A 354 -4.77 -9.41 -3.93
N GLN A 355 -5.41 -8.93 -2.85
CA GLN A 355 -5.07 -9.32 -1.48
C GLN A 355 -5.12 -10.83 -1.26
N LEU A 356 -6.03 -11.53 -1.94
CA LEU A 356 -6.27 -12.96 -1.77
C LEU A 356 -5.03 -13.79 -2.15
N PRO A 357 -4.51 -13.67 -3.39
CA PRO A 357 -3.28 -14.38 -3.74
C PRO A 357 -2.04 -13.80 -3.06
N THR A 358 -2.00 -12.51 -2.70
CA THR A 358 -0.83 -11.93 -1.98
C THR A 358 -0.69 -12.52 -0.57
N TYR A 359 -1.80 -12.81 0.11
CA TYR A 359 -1.80 -13.45 1.41
C TYR A 359 -1.18 -14.85 1.35
N LEU A 360 -1.67 -15.71 0.45
CA LEU A 360 -1.12 -17.07 0.31
C LEU A 360 0.31 -17.06 -0.23
N LEU A 361 0.64 -16.17 -1.15
CA LEU A 361 2.02 -16.00 -1.60
C LEU A 361 2.95 -15.68 -0.42
N SER A 362 2.51 -14.79 0.46
CA SER A 362 3.29 -14.42 1.65
C SER A 362 3.46 -15.58 2.63
N LYS A 363 2.41 -16.39 2.82
CA LYS A 363 2.45 -17.64 3.61
C LYS A 363 3.52 -18.59 3.08
N LEU A 364 3.50 -18.89 1.77
CA LEU A 364 4.48 -19.77 1.13
C LEU A 364 5.90 -19.20 1.18
N MET A 365 6.03 -17.88 0.97
CA MET A 365 7.32 -17.19 0.98
C MET A 365 7.99 -17.20 2.34
N LYS A 366 7.21 -17.09 3.42
CA LYS A 366 7.77 -17.11 4.79
C LYS A 366 8.54 -18.39 5.08
N GLU A 367 8.12 -19.53 4.51
CA GLU A 367 8.83 -20.81 4.66
C GLU A 367 10.23 -20.80 4.00
N LYS A 368 10.51 -19.84 3.12
CA LYS A 368 11.74 -19.77 2.33
C LYS A 368 12.70 -18.67 2.80
N VAL A 369 12.15 -17.51 3.16
CA VAL A 369 12.92 -16.32 3.57
C VAL A 369 12.13 -15.47 4.58
N THR A 370 12.83 -14.64 5.35
CA THR A 370 12.20 -13.67 6.27
C THR A 370 12.06 -12.29 5.62
N VAL A 371 12.91 -11.99 4.62
CA VAL A 371 12.92 -10.71 3.90
C VAL A 371 12.81 -10.96 2.40
N CYS A 372 11.98 -10.18 1.70
CA CYS A 372 11.85 -10.24 0.25
C CYS A 372 11.86 -8.84 -0.37
N LEU A 373 12.61 -8.64 -1.45
CA LEU A 373 12.56 -7.40 -2.23
C LEU A 373 11.44 -7.47 -3.28
N SER A 374 10.70 -6.38 -3.45
CA SER A 374 9.65 -6.20 -4.45
C SER A 374 9.96 -5.05 -5.41
N GLY A 375 9.36 -5.07 -6.59
CA GLY A 375 9.41 -4.00 -7.58
C GLY A 375 8.28 -2.96 -7.45
N ASP A 376 7.50 -2.99 -6.37
CA ASP A 376 6.41 -2.02 -6.15
C ASP A 376 6.92 -0.57 -6.16
N GLY A 377 6.10 0.35 -6.68
CA GLY A 377 6.49 1.74 -6.93
C GLY A 377 7.00 2.02 -8.34
N GLY A 378 7.47 1.00 -9.07
CA GLY A 378 7.99 1.18 -10.42
C GLY A 378 6.93 1.70 -11.42
N ASP A 379 5.67 1.26 -11.26
CA ASP A 379 4.56 1.69 -12.10
C ASP A 379 4.16 3.16 -11.83
N GLU A 380 4.16 3.60 -10.57
CA GLU A 380 3.85 4.97 -10.16
C GLU A 380 4.93 5.96 -10.60
N LEU A 381 6.20 5.62 -10.35
CA LEU A 381 7.33 6.55 -10.56
C LEU A 381 7.74 6.66 -12.03
N PHE A 382 7.69 5.56 -12.79
CA PHE A 382 8.17 5.51 -14.18
C PHE A 382 7.04 5.36 -15.20
N ALA A 383 5.84 5.81 -14.82
CA ALA A 383 4.65 5.91 -15.63
C ALA A 383 4.22 4.57 -16.29
N GLY A 384 4.21 3.50 -15.51
CA GLY A 384 3.99 2.13 -15.97
C GLY A 384 2.56 1.73 -16.30
N TYR A 385 1.57 2.36 -15.68
CA TYR A 385 0.18 1.97 -15.85
C TYR A 385 -0.38 2.34 -17.23
N ASN A 386 -1.14 1.41 -17.83
CA ASN A 386 -1.86 1.65 -19.09
C ASN A 386 -2.86 2.81 -18.98
N ARG A 387 -3.35 3.11 -17.77
CA ARG A 387 -4.27 4.25 -17.54
C ARG A 387 -3.65 5.60 -17.89
N TYR A 388 -2.33 5.76 -17.75
CA TYR A 388 -1.62 6.99 -18.17
C TYR A 388 -1.69 7.19 -19.69
N LEU A 389 -1.42 6.13 -20.46
CA LEU A 389 -1.52 6.16 -21.92
C LEU A 389 -2.97 6.34 -22.38
N PHE A 390 -3.92 5.69 -21.70
CA PHE A 390 -5.34 5.83 -21.97
C PHE A 390 -5.84 7.25 -21.75
N ALA A 391 -5.48 7.87 -20.62
CA ALA A 391 -5.80 9.26 -20.34
C ALA A 391 -5.20 10.21 -21.39
N LYS A 392 -3.95 10.00 -21.81
CA LYS A 392 -3.32 10.78 -22.89
C LYS A 392 -4.14 10.72 -24.19
N LYS A 393 -4.70 9.55 -24.53
CA LYS A 393 -5.56 9.37 -25.71
C LYS A 393 -6.93 10.05 -25.53
N ILE A 394 -7.58 9.87 -24.38
CA ILE A 394 -8.90 10.46 -24.11
C ILE A 394 -8.84 11.98 -24.02
N LYS A 395 -7.75 12.57 -23.54
CA LYS A 395 -7.59 14.02 -23.49
C LYS A 395 -7.81 14.68 -24.86
N LYS A 396 -7.37 14.02 -25.94
CA LYS A 396 -7.63 14.48 -27.32
C LYS A 396 -9.13 14.48 -27.63
N ILE A 397 -9.85 13.43 -27.26
CA ILE A 397 -11.31 13.34 -27.42
C ILE A 397 -12.01 14.48 -26.68
N PHE A 398 -11.62 14.76 -25.43
CA PHE A 398 -12.20 15.84 -24.64
C PHE A 398 -11.88 17.24 -25.20
N TYR A 399 -10.74 17.40 -25.86
CA TYR A 399 -10.34 18.63 -26.51
C TYR A 399 -11.12 18.89 -27.81
N PHE A 400 -11.33 17.85 -28.63
CA PHE A 400 -11.95 17.99 -29.96
C PHE A 400 -13.47 17.79 -29.98
N LEU A 401 -14.05 17.03 -29.05
CA LEU A 401 -15.49 16.73 -29.04
C LEU A 401 -16.24 17.46 -27.90
N PRO A 402 -17.25 18.30 -28.20
CA PRO A 402 -18.08 18.96 -27.20
C PRO A 402 -18.89 17.94 -26.37
N LEU A 403 -19.26 18.36 -25.15
CA LEU A 403 -19.91 17.50 -24.16
C LEU A 403 -21.19 16.83 -24.69
N GLN A 404 -21.98 17.54 -25.49
CA GLN A 404 -23.24 17.05 -26.05
C GLN A 404 -23.00 15.86 -26.97
N LEU A 405 -22.04 15.94 -27.89
CA LEU A 405 -21.69 14.83 -28.78
C LEU A 405 -21.14 13.64 -28.00
N ARG A 406 -20.27 13.90 -27.01
CA ARG A 406 -19.75 12.84 -26.12
C ARG A 406 -20.87 12.13 -25.35
N LYS A 407 -21.86 12.88 -24.84
CA LYS A 407 -23.05 12.32 -24.18
C LYS A 407 -23.91 11.49 -25.13
N SER A 408 -24.09 11.94 -26.37
CA SER A 408 -24.83 11.18 -27.39
C SER A 408 -24.14 9.86 -27.72
N ILE A 409 -22.82 9.87 -27.94
CA ILE A 409 -22.01 8.66 -28.16
C ILE A 409 -22.13 7.72 -26.96
N SER A 410 -22.00 8.24 -25.74
CA SER A 410 -22.16 7.46 -24.52
C SER A 410 -23.53 6.78 -24.43
N ASN A 411 -24.61 7.53 -24.68
CA ASN A 411 -25.96 6.98 -24.63
C ASN A 411 -26.21 5.92 -25.71
N LEU A 412 -25.58 6.04 -26.88
CA LEU A 412 -25.63 5.01 -27.92
C LEU A 412 -24.95 3.72 -27.45
N ILE A 413 -23.73 3.82 -26.91
CA ILE A 413 -22.97 2.67 -26.40
C ILE A 413 -23.73 1.96 -25.27
N LEU A 414 -24.30 2.72 -24.32
CA LEU A 414 -25.02 2.16 -23.17
C LEU A 414 -26.37 1.51 -23.51
N LYS A 415 -26.95 1.83 -24.67
CA LYS A 415 -28.22 1.23 -25.14
C LYS A 415 -28.02 -0.07 -25.93
N LEU A 416 -26.81 -0.35 -26.40
CA LEU A 416 -26.52 -1.59 -27.11
C LEU A 416 -26.45 -2.76 -26.11
N PRO A 417 -27.15 -3.88 -26.37
CA PRO A 417 -27.00 -5.07 -25.53
C PRO A 417 -25.55 -5.60 -25.62
N PRO A 418 -25.05 -6.33 -24.60
CA PRO A 418 -23.69 -6.87 -24.61
C PRO A 418 -23.38 -7.68 -25.88
N THR A 419 -24.33 -8.48 -26.35
CA THR A 419 -24.26 -9.24 -27.61
C THR A 419 -24.15 -8.34 -28.85
N GLY A 420 -24.84 -7.19 -28.87
CA GLY A 420 -24.76 -6.20 -29.95
C GLY A 420 -23.45 -5.41 -29.95
N LEU A 421 -22.84 -5.20 -28.76
CA LEU A 421 -21.52 -4.58 -28.61
C LEU A 421 -20.41 -5.53 -29.07
N ASP A 422 -20.49 -6.80 -28.71
CA ASP A 422 -19.53 -7.83 -29.16
C ASP A 422 -19.65 -8.04 -30.69
N ALA A 423 -20.87 -8.03 -31.23
CA ALA A 423 -21.10 -8.06 -32.69
C ALA A 423 -20.57 -6.78 -33.38
N PHE A 424 -20.81 -5.59 -32.83
CA PHE A 424 -20.27 -4.33 -33.38
C PHE A 424 -18.73 -4.31 -33.35
N LEU A 425 -18.11 -4.78 -32.27
CA LEU A 425 -16.66 -4.90 -32.16
C LEU A 425 -16.09 -5.89 -33.19
N SER A 426 -16.84 -6.95 -33.52
CA SER A 426 -16.41 -7.97 -34.50
C SER A 426 -16.26 -7.43 -35.92
N ILE A 427 -17.00 -6.37 -36.27
CA ILE A 427 -16.89 -5.66 -37.55
C ILE A 427 -15.50 -5.00 -37.70
N PHE A 428 -14.83 -4.65 -36.60
CA PHE A 428 -13.48 -4.06 -36.61
C PHE A 428 -12.35 -5.12 -36.58
N GLY A 429 -12.71 -6.41 -36.72
CA GLY A 429 -11.80 -7.55 -36.89
C GLY A 429 -11.39 -8.26 -35.59
N ASP A 430 -11.09 -9.55 -35.69
CA ASP A 430 -10.81 -10.44 -34.56
C ASP A 430 -9.63 -10.02 -33.66
N LYS A 431 -8.68 -9.25 -34.21
CA LYS A 431 -7.55 -8.68 -33.44
C LYS A 431 -7.99 -7.52 -32.52
N PHE A 432 -9.06 -6.80 -32.87
CA PHE A 432 -9.66 -5.76 -32.02
C PHE A 432 -10.58 -6.37 -30.95
N ASN A 433 -11.33 -7.42 -31.30
CA ASN A 433 -12.21 -8.19 -30.40
C ASN A 433 -11.53 -8.72 -29.15
N LYS A 434 -10.30 -9.25 -29.25
CA LYS A 434 -9.61 -9.83 -28.08
C LYS A 434 -9.19 -8.81 -27.00
N LYS A 435 -9.19 -7.50 -27.29
CA LYS A 435 -8.69 -6.46 -26.36
C LYS A 435 -9.78 -5.63 -25.67
N ILE A 436 -10.93 -5.45 -26.32
CA ILE A 436 -12.04 -4.62 -25.84
C ILE A 436 -13.23 -5.52 -25.57
N ASN A 437 -13.62 -5.67 -24.31
CA ASN A 437 -14.83 -6.36 -23.89
C ASN A 437 -15.93 -5.31 -23.63
N SER A 438 -17.21 -5.67 -23.79
CA SER A 438 -18.39 -4.91 -23.41
C SER A 438 -18.25 -4.10 -22.10
N ASP A 439 -17.66 -4.65 -21.03
CA ASP A 439 -17.41 -3.93 -19.76
C ASP A 439 -16.46 -2.72 -19.92
N LYS A 440 -15.37 -2.87 -20.70
CA LYS A 440 -14.45 -1.77 -20.99
C LYS A 440 -15.12 -0.67 -21.82
N LEU A 441 -16.03 -1.05 -22.73
CA LEU A 441 -16.82 -0.08 -23.51
C LEU A 441 -17.83 0.66 -22.63
N GLN A 442 -18.52 -0.03 -21.73
CA GLN A 442 -19.45 0.60 -20.80
C GLN A 442 -18.73 1.60 -19.88
N LYS A 443 -17.59 1.24 -19.29
CA LYS A 443 -16.74 2.16 -18.50
C LYS A 443 -16.27 3.36 -19.33
N PHE A 444 -15.87 3.13 -20.58
CA PHE A 444 -15.49 4.22 -21.47
C PHE A 444 -16.68 5.15 -21.78
N ALA A 445 -17.87 4.60 -21.99
CA ALA A 445 -19.08 5.40 -22.20
C ALA A 445 -19.41 6.27 -20.98
N GLU A 446 -19.25 5.74 -19.76
CA GLU A 446 -19.45 6.52 -18.53
C GLU A 446 -18.44 7.69 -18.44
N ILE A 447 -17.18 7.47 -18.80
CA ILE A 447 -16.15 8.53 -18.87
C ILE A 447 -16.54 9.66 -19.82
N LEU A 448 -17.13 9.34 -20.98
CA LEU A 448 -17.52 10.36 -21.97
C LEU A 448 -18.56 11.37 -21.44
N LYS A 449 -19.34 11.01 -20.41
CA LYS A 449 -20.33 11.90 -19.77
C LYS A 449 -19.71 12.92 -18.81
N ILE A 450 -18.45 12.73 -18.42
CA ILE A 450 -17.75 13.61 -17.47
C ILE A 450 -17.54 14.99 -18.10
N ARG A 451 -17.87 16.04 -17.35
CA ARG A 451 -17.75 17.44 -17.80
C ARG A 451 -16.31 17.91 -17.79
N ASP A 452 -15.63 17.74 -16.66
CA ASP A 452 -14.25 18.19 -16.43
C ASP A 452 -13.27 17.01 -16.57
N PHE A 453 -12.26 17.16 -17.44
CA PHE A 453 -11.27 16.12 -17.67
C PHE A 453 -10.47 15.79 -16.40
N ASN A 454 -10.26 16.74 -15.48
CA ASN A 454 -9.56 16.45 -14.22
C ASN A 454 -10.32 15.45 -13.34
N SER A 455 -11.64 15.36 -13.49
CA SER A 455 -12.48 14.40 -12.77
C SER A 455 -12.45 12.99 -13.38
N VAL A 456 -11.92 12.82 -14.60
CA VAL A 456 -11.80 11.49 -15.24
C VAL A 456 -10.94 10.56 -14.41
N TYR A 457 -9.90 11.09 -13.76
CA TYR A 457 -9.00 10.25 -12.99
C TYR A 457 -9.66 9.62 -11.76
N ASN A 458 -10.46 10.40 -11.03
CA ASN A 458 -11.23 9.90 -9.90
C ASN A 458 -12.18 8.77 -10.32
N HIS A 459 -12.81 8.89 -11.49
CA HIS A 459 -13.68 7.85 -12.03
C HIS A 459 -12.90 6.57 -12.40
N LEU A 460 -11.71 6.70 -12.99
CA LEU A 460 -10.86 5.54 -13.32
C LEU A 460 -10.41 4.73 -12.10
N LEU A 461 -10.33 5.37 -10.94
CA LEU A 461 -9.95 4.73 -9.68
C LEU A 461 -11.14 4.25 -8.84
N SER A 462 -12.37 4.63 -9.21
CA SER A 462 -13.56 4.32 -8.42
C SER A 462 -14.09 2.91 -8.74
N PHE A 463 -14.35 2.12 -7.69
CA PHE A 463 -15.04 0.83 -7.75
C PHE A 463 -16.57 1.06 -7.75
N TYR A 464 -17.03 2.01 -6.94
CA TYR A 464 -18.38 2.58 -7.02
C TYR A 464 -18.30 4.08 -7.33
N PRO A 465 -18.87 4.54 -8.46
CA PRO A 465 -19.14 5.96 -8.64
C PRO A 465 -19.98 6.50 -7.46
N LYS A 466 -19.68 7.71 -6.99
CA LYS A 466 -20.31 8.30 -5.79
C LYS A 466 -21.85 8.30 -5.82
N ASN A 467 -22.42 8.53 -7.00
CA ASN A 467 -23.87 8.56 -7.24
C ASN A 467 -24.53 7.15 -7.26
N GLU A 468 -23.73 6.09 -7.14
CA GLU A 468 -24.17 4.69 -7.21
C GLU A 468 -23.82 3.92 -5.94
N ILE A 469 -23.21 4.58 -4.94
CA ILE A 469 -22.92 3.97 -3.65
C ILE A 469 -24.24 3.51 -3.02
N PRO A 470 -24.36 2.24 -2.60
CA PRO A 470 -25.61 1.65 -2.16
C PRO A 470 -25.93 2.05 -0.70
N PHE A 471 -26.03 3.35 -0.44
CA PHE A 471 -26.41 3.89 0.87
C PHE A 471 -27.86 4.36 0.84
N ASN A 472 -28.52 4.32 2.00
CA ASN A 472 -29.83 4.94 2.17
C ASN A 472 -29.74 6.44 1.83
N LYS A 473 -30.69 6.93 1.02
CA LYS A 473 -30.64 8.29 0.45
C LYS A 473 -30.46 9.36 1.51
N ASP A 474 -31.12 9.22 2.66
CA ASP A 474 -31.08 10.20 3.75
C ASP A 474 -29.67 10.40 4.34
N ILE A 475 -28.80 9.39 4.24
CA ILE A 475 -27.42 9.44 4.73
C ILE A 475 -26.53 10.23 3.78
N LEU A 476 -26.84 10.24 2.48
CA LEU A 476 -26.04 10.89 1.44
C LEU A 476 -26.27 12.41 1.38
N ILE A 477 -27.45 12.89 1.80
CA ILE A 477 -27.92 14.27 1.56
C ILE A 477 -26.98 15.35 2.14
N ASN A 478 -26.14 15.03 3.14
CA ASN A 478 -25.27 16.01 3.82
C ASN A 478 -23.78 15.63 3.86
N ARG A 479 -23.34 14.62 3.09
CA ARG A 479 -21.95 14.14 3.18
C ARG A 479 -21.09 14.60 2.00
N LYS A 480 -20.05 15.40 2.30
CA LYS A 480 -19.00 15.77 1.34
C LYS A 480 -18.00 14.62 1.20
N GLY A 481 -18.44 13.50 0.63
CA GLY A 481 -17.68 12.25 0.60
C GLY A 481 -16.56 12.15 -0.44
N THR A 482 -15.78 13.20 -0.70
CA THR A 482 -14.65 13.09 -1.62
C THR A 482 -13.49 13.97 -1.19
N ILE A 483 -12.29 13.38 -1.17
CA ILE A 483 -11.04 14.14 -1.19
C ILE A 483 -11.02 14.90 -2.52
N GLU A 484 -10.99 16.24 -2.45
CA GLU A 484 -10.73 17.07 -3.62
C GLU A 484 -9.23 17.20 -3.82
N PHE A 485 -8.77 16.92 -5.05
CA PHE A 485 -7.35 16.81 -5.36
C PHE A 485 -6.91 18.04 -6.16
N ASP A 486 -6.42 19.05 -5.45
CA ASP A 486 -5.79 20.21 -6.07
C ASP A 486 -4.26 20.07 -6.08
N VAL A 487 -3.72 19.76 -7.26
CA VAL A 487 -2.28 19.63 -7.50
C VAL A 487 -1.95 20.39 -8.76
N ASP A 488 -1.03 21.34 -8.61
CA ASP A 488 -0.37 22.04 -9.70
C ASP A 488 0.75 21.15 -10.25
N ALA A 489 0.65 20.75 -11.51
CA ALA A 489 1.58 19.84 -12.19
C ALA A 489 1.72 20.26 -13.65
N LYS A 490 2.95 20.18 -14.20
CA LYS A 490 3.26 20.64 -15.56
C LYS A 490 2.41 19.95 -16.62
N ASN A 491 2.10 18.67 -16.43
CA ASN A 491 1.22 17.93 -17.31
C ASN A 491 0.29 16.95 -16.58
N TYR A 492 -0.74 16.51 -17.31
CA TYR A 492 -1.78 15.65 -16.76
C TYR A 492 -1.26 14.26 -16.32
N ILE A 493 -0.23 13.73 -16.98
CA ILE A 493 0.33 12.42 -16.60
C ILE A 493 1.06 12.53 -15.28
N GLU A 494 1.88 13.57 -15.09
CA GLU A 494 2.53 13.85 -13.81
C GLU A 494 1.52 14.06 -12.69
N LYS A 495 0.40 14.75 -12.96
CA LYS A 495 -0.70 14.87 -11.99
C LYS A 495 -1.24 13.51 -11.55
N MET A 496 -1.44 12.58 -12.50
CA MET A 496 -1.87 11.21 -12.19
C MET A 496 -0.79 10.43 -11.43
N GLN A 497 0.49 10.53 -11.82
CA GLN A 497 1.59 9.87 -11.11
C GLN A 497 1.72 10.38 -9.67
N PHE A 498 1.64 11.70 -9.46
CA PHE A 498 1.66 12.32 -8.14
C PHE A 498 0.50 11.82 -7.29
N PHE A 499 -0.71 11.80 -7.86
CA PHE A 499 -1.87 11.23 -7.19
C PHE A 499 -1.61 9.78 -6.78
N ASP A 500 -1.11 8.98 -7.72
CA ASP A 500 -0.88 7.57 -7.45
C ASP A 500 0.14 7.37 -6.33
N THR A 501 1.24 8.12 -6.35
CA THR A 501 2.27 8.05 -5.30
C THR A 501 1.74 8.53 -3.94
N LYS A 502 0.86 9.54 -3.90
CA LYS A 502 0.35 10.13 -2.64
C LYS A 502 -0.85 9.41 -2.04
N PHE A 503 -1.70 8.79 -2.86
CA PHE A 503 -2.99 8.29 -2.43
C PHE A 503 -3.19 6.82 -2.75
N TYR A 504 -3.03 6.43 -4.01
CA TYR A 504 -3.27 5.04 -4.43
C TYR A 504 -2.24 4.08 -3.82
N LEU A 505 -0.95 4.40 -3.98
CA LEU A 505 0.17 3.59 -3.52
C LEU A 505 0.15 3.34 -2.00
N PRO A 506 0.11 4.36 -1.10
CA PRO A 506 0.12 4.12 0.35
C PRO A 506 -1.11 3.41 0.88
N ASN A 507 -2.29 3.65 0.30
CA ASN A 507 -3.57 3.21 0.88
C ASN A 507 -4.12 1.94 0.23
N ASP A 508 -3.70 1.60 -0.99
CA ASP A 508 -4.05 0.34 -1.67
C ASP A 508 -2.86 -0.62 -1.69
N ILE A 509 -1.87 -0.35 -2.55
CA ILE A 509 -0.78 -1.29 -2.85
C ILE A 509 0.05 -1.62 -1.60
N LEU A 510 0.55 -0.59 -0.91
CA LEU A 510 1.42 -0.79 0.25
C LEU A 510 0.66 -1.33 1.46
N THR A 511 -0.62 -0.98 1.60
CA THR A 511 -1.49 -1.56 2.61
C THR A 511 -1.70 -3.05 2.35
N LYS A 512 -2.01 -3.45 1.12
CA LYS A 512 -2.10 -4.85 0.71
C LYS A 512 -0.82 -5.63 1.01
N VAL A 513 0.31 -5.13 0.53
CA VAL A 513 1.59 -5.81 0.70
C VAL A 513 1.95 -5.92 2.17
N ASP A 514 1.81 -4.84 2.95
CA ASP A 514 2.13 -4.87 4.39
C ASP A 514 1.18 -5.81 5.15
N ARG A 515 -0.14 -5.75 4.95
CA ARG A 515 -1.10 -6.59 5.67
C ARG A 515 -0.93 -8.08 5.35
N ALA A 516 -0.86 -8.41 4.06
CA ALA A 516 -0.71 -9.78 3.61
C ALA A 516 0.65 -10.40 4.02
N SER A 517 1.76 -9.67 3.82
CA SER A 517 3.08 -10.17 4.19
C SER A 517 3.25 -10.31 5.70
N MET A 518 2.74 -9.33 6.44
CA MET A 518 2.92 -9.30 7.88
C MET A 518 1.94 -10.18 8.65
N ALA A 519 0.90 -10.71 8.03
CA ALA A 519 0.13 -11.81 8.59
C ALA A 519 0.97 -13.09 8.79
N HIS A 520 2.12 -13.19 8.13
CA HIS A 520 3.03 -14.33 8.20
C HIS A 520 4.45 -13.96 8.63
N GLY A 521 4.68 -12.76 9.19
CA GLY A 521 6.03 -12.35 9.61
C GLY A 521 7.05 -12.31 8.47
N LEU A 522 6.62 -11.98 7.25
CA LEU A 522 7.47 -11.74 6.08
C LEU A 522 7.66 -10.24 5.88
N GLU A 523 8.89 -9.74 5.88
CA GLU A 523 9.16 -8.36 5.50
C GLU A 523 9.32 -8.21 4.00
N VAL A 524 8.53 -7.33 3.39
CA VAL A 524 8.71 -6.91 2.00
C VAL A 524 9.38 -5.54 1.95
N ARG A 525 10.51 -5.45 1.26
CA ARG A 525 11.27 -4.21 1.01
C ARG A 525 11.00 -3.71 -0.41
N VAL A 526 10.89 -2.39 -0.59
CA VAL A 526 10.44 -1.75 -1.83
C VAL A 526 11.46 -0.70 -2.31
N PRO A 527 12.59 -1.10 -2.91
CA PRO A 527 13.70 -0.19 -3.20
C PRO A 527 13.33 1.03 -4.04
N PHE A 528 12.42 0.89 -5.01
CA PHE A 528 11.96 2.04 -5.81
C PHE A 528 11.33 3.14 -4.98
N LEU A 529 10.79 2.82 -3.80
CA LEU A 529 10.14 3.77 -2.90
C LEU A 529 11.09 4.41 -1.88
N ASP A 530 12.40 4.16 -2.01
CA ASP A 530 13.38 5.02 -1.35
C ASP A 530 13.19 6.46 -1.83
N HIS A 531 13.04 7.39 -0.88
CA HIS A 531 12.76 8.78 -1.20
C HIS A 531 13.79 9.42 -2.14
N ARG A 532 15.05 8.96 -2.16
CA ARG A 532 16.05 9.46 -3.10
C ARG A 532 15.71 9.08 -4.54
N ILE A 533 15.20 7.87 -4.78
CA ILE A 533 14.72 7.42 -6.09
C ILE A 533 13.43 8.15 -6.46
N VAL A 534 12.51 8.31 -5.50
CA VAL A 534 11.24 9.02 -5.73
C VAL A 534 11.51 10.47 -6.14
N GLU A 535 12.36 11.18 -5.39
CA GLU A 535 12.76 12.56 -5.70
C GLU A 535 13.46 12.63 -7.07
N PHE A 536 14.34 11.68 -7.39
CA PHE A 536 14.96 11.60 -8.71
C PHE A 536 13.94 11.38 -9.83
N ALA A 537 13.04 10.41 -9.69
CA ALA A 537 12.07 10.03 -10.72
C ALA A 537 11.05 11.15 -11.03
N PHE A 538 10.67 11.94 -10.03
CA PHE A 538 9.78 13.09 -10.22
C PHE A 538 10.47 14.30 -10.85
N ASN A 539 11.80 14.38 -10.81
CA ASN A 539 12.57 15.40 -11.52
C ASN A 539 13.04 14.91 -12.91
N LEU A 540 12.80 13.66 -13.31
CA LEU A 540 13.18 13.17 -14.65
C LEU A 540 12.32 13.78 -15.77
N PRO A 541 12.92 14.09 -16.94
CA PRO A 541 12.17 14.46 -18.14
C PRO A 541 11.13 13.40 -18.49
N GLN A 542 9.92 13.84 -18.90
CA GLN A 542 8.79 12.95 -19.12
C GLN A 542 9.06 11.94 -20.24
N GLU A 543 9.89 12.29 -21.24
CA GLU A 543 10.31 11.45 -22.36
C GLU A 543 11.11 10.24 -21.89
N MET A 544 11.85 10.35 -20.78
CA MET A 544 12.59 9.25 -20.17
C MET A 544 11.68 8.28 -19.40
N LYS A 545 10.43 8.67 -19.12
CA LYS A 545 9.40 7.80 -18.53
C LYS A 545 8.47 7.24 -19.61
N ILE A 546 8.02 8.07 -20.55
CA ILE A 546 7.15 7.69 -21.67
C ILE A 546 7.68 8.26 -22.98
N TYR A 547 7.97 7.38 -23.94
CA TYR A 547 8.36 7.77 -25.30
C TYR A 547 7.63 6.89 -26.32
N ASN A 548 7.07 7.47 -27.40
CA ASN A 548 6.34 6.73 -28.45
C ASN A 548 5.31 5.71 -27.92
N ASN A 549 4.52 6.10 -26.91
CA ASN A 549 3.55 5.25 -26.20
C ASN A 549 4.14 4.02 -25.48
N GLN A 550 5.46 3.95 -25.33
CA GLN A 550 6.15 2.98 -24.49
C GLN A 550 6.36 3.59 -23.11
N THR A 551 5.97 2.87 -22.06
CA THR A 551 6.14 3.26 -20.66
C THR A 551 7.46 2.73 -20.09
N LYS A 552 7.90 3.26 -18.94
CA LYS A 552 9.11 2.83 -18.22
C LYS A 552 10.38 2.85 -19.07
N VAL A 553 10.53 3.85 -19.96
CA VAL A 553 11.61 3.88 -20.96
C VAL A 553 12.99 3.72 -20.31
N ILE A 554 13.31 4.52 -19.29
CA ILE A 554 14.59 4.45 -18.57
C ILE A 554 14.85 3.06 -17.95
N LEU A 555 13.83 2.39 -17.40
CA LEU A 555 13.96 1.04 -16.84
C LEU A 555 14.19 -0.01 -17.92
N ARG A 556 13.47 0.11 -19.04
CA ARG A 556 13.63 -0.80 -20.20
C ARG A 556 15.02 -0.69 -20.80
N GLU A 557 15.57 0.52 -20.89
CA GLU A 557 16.94 0.73 -21.37
C GLU A 557 17.97 0.04 -20.47
N ILE A 558 17.84 0.15 -19.15
CA ILE A 558 18.69 -0.56 -18.18
C ILE A 558 18.67 -2.07 -18.45
N LEU A 559 17.48 -2.65 -18.59
CA LEU A 559 17.32 -4.08 -18.82
C LEU A 559 17.82 -4.51 -20.21
N SER A 560 17.67 -3.67 -21.24
CA SER A 560 18.03 -4.00 -22.62
C SER A 560 19.51 -4.34 -22.82
N LYS A 561 20.38 -3.94 -21.88
CA LYS A 561 21.80 -4.28 -21.87
C LYS A 561 22.06 -5.77 -21.61
N LYS A 562 21.13 -6.48 -20.96
CA LYS A 562 21.25 -7.93 -20.64
C LYS A 562 20.07 -8.77 -21.08
N ILE A 563 18.86 -8.19 -21.16
CA ILE A 563 17.61 -8.90 -21.43
C ILE A 563 17.15 -8.62 -22.86
N PRO A 564 16.89 -9.65 -23.68
CA PRO A 564 16.40 -9.50 -25.04
C PRO A 564 15.10 -8.69 -25.12
N LYS A 565 14.97 -7.84 -26.16
CA LYS A 565 13.80 -6.97 -26.38
C LYS A 565 12.46 -7.73 -26.40
N GLY A 566 12.45 -8.97 -26.87
CA GLY A 566 11.25 -9.82 -26.91
C GLY A 566 10.65 -10.09 -25.52
N LEU A 567 11.49 -10.25 -24.49
CA LEU A 567 11.02 -10.44 -23.11
C LEU A 567 10.55 -9.13 -22.46
N LEU A 568 11.07 -7.99 -22.91
CA LEU A 568 10.73 -6.67 -22.36
C LEU A 568 9.39 -6.15 -22.88
N ASN A 569 9.07 -6.38 -24.16
CA ASN A 569 7.91 -5.76 -24.83
C ASN A 569 6.58 -6.51 -24.63
N ARG A 570 6.50 -7.41 -23.65
CA ARG A 570 5.29 -8.20 -23.37
C ARG A 570 4.20 -7.37 -22.66
N PRO A 571 2.91 -7.65 -22.93
CA PRO A 571 1.83 -7.16 -22.11
C PRO A 571 1.91 -7.80 -20.70
N LYS A 572 2.11 -6.99 -19.66
CA LYS A 572 2.06 -7.44 -18.24
C LYS A 572 0.61 -7.76 -17.88
N MET A 573 0.38 -8.89 -17.22
CA MET A 573 -0.91 -9.17 -16.58
C MET A 573 -0.81 -8.81 -15.10
N GLY A 574 -1.88 -8.23 -14.55
CA GLY A 574 -1.93 -7.91 -13.14
C GLY A 574 -2.03 -9.18 -12.28
N PHE A 575 -1.68 -9.07 -11.01
CA PHE A 575 -1.87 -10.13 -10.02
C PHE A 575 -3.34 -10.25 -9.59
N SER A 576 -4.24 -10.44 -10.56
CA SER A 576 -5.71 -10.42 -10.37
C SER A 576 -6.31 -11.82 -10.35
N VAL A 577 -7.36 -12.02 -9.57
CA VAL A 577 -8.20 -13.23 -9.58
C VAL A 577 -9.39 -13.08 -10.53
N PRO A 578 -9.96 -14.16 -11.09
CA PRO A 578 -11.13 -14.16 -11.97
C PRO A 578 -12.40 -13.95 -11.15
N LEU A 579 -12.51 -12.78 -10.52
CA LEU A 579 -13.53 -12.46 -9.55
C LEU A 579 -14.96 -12.58 -10.12
N MET A 580 -15.18 -12.19 -11.37
CA MET A 580 -16.44 -12.39 -12.09
C MET A 580 -16.84 -13.87 -12.11
N ASP A 581 -15.92 -14.76 -12.50
CA ASP A 581 -16.21 -16.19 -12.62
C ASP A 581 -16.41 -16.81 -11.24
N TRP A 582 -15.60 -16.38 -10.26
CA TRP A 582 -15.74 -16.83 -8.89
C TRP A 582 -17.09 -16.43 -8.28
N LEU A 583 -17.54 -15.19 -8.43
CA LEU A 583 -18.83 -14.71 -7.90
C LEU A 583 -20.04 -15.37 -8.57
N ARG A 584 -19.90 -15.84 -9.81
CA ARG A 584 -20.94 -16.59 -10.53
C ARG A 584 -20.91 -18.10 -10.28
N GLY A 585 -19.77 -18.61 -9.84
CA GLY A 585 -19.55 -20.03 -9.55
C GLY A 585 -19.22 -20.26 -8.07
N PRO A 586 -17.96 -20.56 -7.72
CA PRO A 586 -17.59 -21.08 -6.40
C PRO A 586 -17.90 -20.15 -5.21
N LEU A 587 -18.00 -18.83 -5.41
CA LEU A 587 -18.35 -17.86 -4.37
C LEU A 587 -19.83 -17.45 -4.39
N LYS A 588 -20.64 -18.00 -5.30
CA LYS A 588 -22.04 -17.61 -5.44
C LYS A 588 -22.83 -17.83 -4.17
N GLU A 589 -22.74 -19.03 -3.56
CA GLU A 589 -23.48 -19.37 -2.34
C GLU A 589 -23.02 -18.53 -1.15
N TRP A 590 -21.70 -18.37 -0.98
CA TRP A 590 -21.15 -17.49 0.07
C TRP A 590 -21.63 -16.04 -0.10
N ALA A 591 -21.63 -15.52 -1.32
CA ALA A 591 -22.13 -14.19 -1.62
C ALA A 591 -23.64 -14.06 -1.38
N TYR A 592 -24.41 -15.09 -1.76
CA TYR A 592 -25.84 -15.16 -1.51
C TYR A 592 -26.15 -15.12 -0.02
N ASP A 593 -25.48 -15.95 0.78
CA ASP A 593 -25.65 -15.99 2.24
C ASP A 593 -25.35 -14.65 2.91
N LEU A 594 -24.28 -13.97 2.49
CA LEU A 594 -23.95 -12.65 3.02
C LEU A 594 -25.00 -11.59 2.66
N ILE A 595 -25.54 -11.62 1.44
CA ILE A 595 -26.48 -10.59 0.95
C ILE A 595 -27.92 -10.84 1.39
N TYR A 596 -28.36 -12.10 1.45
CA TYR A 596 -29.75 -12.48 1.70
C TYR A 596 -30.00 -12.97 3.12
N ASN A 597 -29.10 -13.78 3.67
CA ASN A 597 -29.33 -14.53 4.91
C ASN A 597 -28.68 -13.91 6.14
N THR A 598 -27.70 -13.00 5.94
CA THR A 598 -27.03 -12.36 7.08
C THR A 598 -27.92 -11.28 7.67
N ASP A 599 -28.29 -11.47 8.94
CA ASP A 599 -28.98 -10.48 9.75
C ASP A 599 -27.99 -9.41 10.25
N TYR A 600 -27.65 -8.47 9.37
CA TYR A 600 -26.97 -7.24 9.76
C TYR A 600 -27.75 -6.06 9.17
N ASP A 601 -28.30 -5.20 10.02
CA ASP A 601 -28.86 -3.92 9.60
C ASP A 601 -28.15 -2.82 10.39
N ASP A 602 -27.24 -2.12 9.72
CA ASP A 602 -26.55 -0.97 10.29
C ASP A 602 -27.28 0.35 10.01
N GLY A 603 -28.42 0.31 9.31
CA GLY A 603 -29.16 1.48 8.85
C GLY A 603 -28.46 2.26 7.75
N VAL A 604 -27.29 1.84 7.28
CA VAL A 604 -26.44 2.59 6.35
C VAL A 604 -26.70 2.20 4.91
N ILE A 605 -26.63 0.90 4.64
CA ILE A 605 -26.65 0.37 3.27
C ILE A 605 -28.08 0.08 2.76
N ASP A 606 -28.32 0.36 1.48
CA ASP A 606 -29.54 -0.01 0.78
C ASP A 606 -29.45 -1.47 0.30
N LYS A 607 -29.97 -2.39 1.12
CA LYS A 607 -30.04 -3.82 0.80
C LYS A 607 -30.83 -4.11 -0.49
N LYS A 608 -31.83 -3.31 -0.85
CA LYS A 608 -32.63 -3.54 -2.07
C LYS A 608 -31.77 -3.28 -3.31
N SER A 609 -31.01 -2.20 -3.31
CA SER A 609 -30.06 -1.90 -4.40
C SER A 609 -29.00 -2.99 -4.52
N ILE A 610 -28.44 -3.46 -3.42
CA ILE A 610 -27.43 -4.54 -3.41
C ILE A 610 -28.00 -5.83 -4.03
N LYS A 611 -29.18 -6.27 -3.59
CA LYS A 611 -29.85 -7.48 -4.12
C LYS A 611 -30.10 -7.39 -5.62
N LYS A 612 -30.56 -6.22 -6.10
CA LYS A 612 -30.73 -5.97 -7.54
C LYS A 612 -29.42 -6.12 -8.31
N THR A 613 -28.35 -5.45 -7.86
CA THR A 613 -27.02 -5.53 -8.49
C THR A 613 -26.48 -6.95 -8.49
N PHE A 614 -26.66 -7.71 -7.41
CA PHE A 614 -26.25 -9.11 -7.34
C PHE A 614 -27.02 -9.99 -8.32
N ASN A 615 -28.34 -9.87 -8.40
CA ASN A 615 -29.16 -10.67 -9.33
C ASN A 615 -28.81 -10.37 -10.79
N GLU A 616 -28.63 -9.09 -11.15
CA GLU A 616 -28.18 -8.70 -12.50
C GLU A 616 -26.81 -9.32 -12.86
N HIS A 617 -25.94 -9.53 -11.88
CA HIS A 617 -24.64 -10.16 -12.10
C HIS A 617 -24.73 -11.67 -12.33
N ILE A 618 -25.51 -12.36 -11.49
CA ILE A 618 -25.73 -13.81 -11.58
C ILE A 618 -26.50 -14.17 -12.86
N GLU A 619 -27.46 -13.34 -13.28
CA GLU A 619 -28.24 -13.52 -14.51
C GLU A 619 -27.47 -13.11 -15.79
N ASN A 620 -26.17 -12.82 -15.70
CA ASN A 620 -25.33 -12.36 -16.81
C ASN A 620 -25.81 -11.07 -17.53
N LYS A 621 -26.69 -10.28 -16.91
CA LYS A 621 -27.17 -9.01 -17.49
C LYS A 621 -26.06 -7.95 -17.51
N ARG A 622 -25.24 -7.87 -16.46
CA ARG A 622 -24.08 -6.95 -16.37
C ARG A 622 -22.98 -7.52 -15.48
N ASN A 623 -21.72 -7.16 -15.74
CA ASN A 623 -20.63 -7.49 -14.83
C ASN A 623 -20.54 -6.46 -13.69
N TRP A 624 -20.80 -6.90 -12.47
CA TRP A 624 -20.75 -6.08 -11.27
C TRP A 624 -19.72 -6.59 -10.25
N GLN A 625 -18.69 -7.34 -10.69
CA GLN A 625 -17.75 -8.03 -9.82
C GLN A 625 -17.12 -7.13 -8.74
N ASN A 626 -16.65 -5.93 -9.10
CA ASN A 626 -15.98 -5.02 -8.17
C ASN A 626 -16.97 -4.49 -7.13
N LYS A 627 -18.17 -4.15 -7.61
CA LYS A 627 -19.25 -3.62 -6.79
C LYS A 627 -19.75 -4.64 -5.76
N ILE A 628 -19.99 -5.86 -6.21
CA ILE A 628 -20.44 -6.95 -5.37
C ILE A 628 -19.35 -7.29 -4.36
N TRP A 629 -18.10 -7.42 -4.79
CA TRP A 629 -16.99 -7.74 -3.89
C TRP A 629 -16.77 -6.69 -2.81
N THR A 630 -16.79 -5.39 -3.13
CA THR A 630 -16.72 -4.31 -2.13
C THR A 630 -17.85 -4.43 -1.10
N VAL A 631 -19.06 -4.79 -1.52
CA VAL A 631 -20.16 -5.04 -0.57
C VAL A 631 -19.85 -6.26 0.30
N LEU A 632 -19.51 -7.41 -0.28
CA LEU A 632 -19.26 -8.65 0.46
C LEU A 632 -18.14 -8.50 1.50
N VAL A 633 -17.06 -7.82 1.16
CA VAL A 633 -15.97 -7.51 2.07
C VAL A 633 -16.45 -6.66 3.25
N TYR A 634 -17.24 -5.62 2.97
CA TYR A 634 -17.82 -4.79 4.03
C TYR A 634 -18.71 -5.60 4.97
N ILE A 635 -19.63 -6.42 4.43
CA ILE A 635 -20.54 -7.24 5.21
C ILE A 635 -19.77 -8.20 6.12
N ASN A 636 -18.80 -8.92 5.55
CA ASN A 636 -17.96 -9.85 6.31
C ASN A 636 -17.21 -9.14 7.43
N TRP A 637 -16.55 -8.01 7.11
CA TRP A 637 -15.84 -7.23 8.11
C TRP A 637 -16.77 -6.72 9.21
N ARG A 638 -17.93 -6.16 8.85
CA ARG A 638 -18.92 -5.59 9.77
C ARG A 638 -19.42 -6.66 10.74
N LYS A 639 -19.81 -7.83 10.23
CA LYS A 639 -20.26 -8.98 11.02
C LYS A 639 -19.20 -9.42 12.05
N ASN A 640 -17.94 -9.55 11.64
CA ASN A 640 -16.88 -10.06 12.51
C ASN A 640 -16.38 -9.03 13.54
N ASN A 641 -16.61 -7.74 13.29
CA ASN A 641 -16.07 -6.67 14.13
C ASN A 641 -17.10 -5.93 14.95
N PHE A 642 -18.41 -5.96 14.65
CA PHE A 642 -19.42 -5.17 15.38
C PHE A 642 -20.54 -5.98 16.03
N ASN A 643 -20.74 -7.24 15.65
CA ASN A 643 -21.71 -8.12 16.29
C ASN A 643 -21.13 -8.85 17.49
#